data_AF-A0A5M6DEH5-F1
#
_entry.id   AF-A0A5M6DEH5-F1
#
_cell.length_a   1.000
_cell.length_b   1.000
_cell.length_c   1.000
_cell.angle_alpha   90.00
_cell.angle_beta   90.00
_cell.angle_gamma   90.00
#
_symmetry.space_group_name_H-M   'P 1'
#
loop_
_entity.id
_entity.type
_entity.pdbx_description
1 polymer ?
#
loop_
_entity_poly.entity_id
_entity_poly.type
_entity_poly.pdbx_seq_one_letter_code
_entity_poly.pdbx_strand_id
1 'polypeptide(L)'
;MKRYLTLNEWSLIEEGFYPEYNKITESVCSLGNGRMGHRASFEEKYSGETQPGHYVAGISDQNTGTSEYSNQLRNAPNWIGINVEIDGEELDLATCQVLDFRRELNMREGYLERTFQAQLPSGKTVEVSALRFTSIADDELGAIRFAIMPLNFSGAISLTPYIDAHVNTTNINTEQKWQEIDREVEPGAGFIITETPNIPFQVCTGMRLQLEKDNAGVETTVALISQNNYIGNRLTATVNENEQLVLYKYAAVVTSENYPTEKLAIACNLALERAKQIGFAEMLDVQSAVWAEKWQLSDLVIKGDLAAQQAIRFNIFSLNQAYTGEDERLNISPSGFTGETYGDATTWPTEVYCLPFYLATTEPHVARNLLVYQYQHLPKAIENAQKSGFNNGAALFSESTLNGGENLDNLELIAAGIHRNGAIALAIYDYICYTGDTEYLYQHGLEILVGIARFGAQQVNWSEKKNKYELNPNNWYTNALAAWTLEYTLAALQEVKQTAPTRYEALKEILNFDEEKETANWLEISNKMYFPVDEEKGIFLPQDGYLENEQILETKPETNEQQIIPHPDVLEGLYFLEERYDLAAIRRNYDFYAARTGQKAASLLGIHAVLAAKLGYLEQAYDYFMRSARYNLDDYRHETEKSCDLTSMAGAWLAVVKGFGGMRVLNNQLYLNPIKPEQWQSYTFKIRFQGHLLDITVAQSTIKILNQDDQPFTFYLYGKAENIPANNIGSFKRQPEKV
;
A
#
# COMPACT_ATOMS: atom_id res chain seq x y z
N MET A 1 -1.77 -6.62 -22.36
CA MET A 1 -0.93 -5.53 -21.81
C MET A 1 -1.23 -4.26 -22.57
N LYS A 2 -1.53 -3.17 -21.86
CA LYS A 2 -1.83 -1.85 -22.42
C LYS A 2 -0.61 -0.95 -22.22
N ARG A 3 0.04 -0.49 -23.30
CA ARG A 3 1.24 0.37 -23.25
C ARG A 3 0.99 1.67 -23.99
N TYR A 4 0.39 2.64 -23.30
CA TYR A 4 0.05 3.96 -23.82
C TYR A 4 0.76 5.10 -23.08
N LEU A 5 1.34 4.83 -21.90
CA LEU A 5 2.14 5.78 -21.14
C LEU A 5 3.57 5.85 -21.69
N THR A 6 4.08 7.06 -21.86
CA THR A 6 5.46 7.34 -22.25
C THR A 6 6.42 6.97 -21.12
N LEU A 7 7.53 6.32 -21.46
CA LEU A 7 8.57 5.96 -20.50
C LEU A 7 9.34 7.21 -20.04
N ASN A 8 9.34 7.46 -18.74
CA ASN A 8 10.14 8.49 -18.09
C ASN A 8 10.61 7.98 -16.73
N GLU A 9 11.81 8.38 -16.31
CA GLU A 9 12.42 7.92 -15.06
C GLU A 9 11.63 8.32 -13.80
N TRP A 10 10.93 9.46 -13.83
CA TRP A 10 10.29 10.07 -12.65
C TRP A 10 8.80 10.39 -12.85
N SER A 11 8.28 10.14 -14.04
CA SER A 11 6.92 10.52 -14.39
C SER A 11 6.15 9.39 -15.07
N LEU A 12 4.84 9.35 -14.84
CA LEU A 12 3.89 8.67 -15.73
C LEU A 12 3.29 9.74 -16.64
N ILE A 13 3.57 9.64 -17.94
CA ILE A 13 3.15 10.65 -18.92
C ILE A 13 2.21 10.00 -19.92
N GLU A 14 1.01 10.55 -20.04
CA GLU A 14 0.06 10.24 -21.10
C GLU A 14 0.10 11.39 -22.12
N GLU A 15 0.49 11.10 -23.36
CA GLU A 15 0.49 12.06 -24.48
C GLU A 15 -0.67 11.72 -25.43
N GLY A 16 -1.57 12.69 -25.63
CA GLY A 16 -2.87 12.44 -26.24
C GLY A 16 -3.90 11.94 -25.22
N PHE A 17 -5.18 12.11 -25.53
CA PHE A 17 -6.26 11.65 -24.66
C PHE A 17 -6.82 10.31 -25.15
N TYR A 18 -6.81 9.28 -24.30
CA TYR A 18 -7.32 7.94 -24.58
C TYR A 18 -8.56 7.64 -23.70
N PRO A 19 -9.79 7.99 -24.14
CA PRO A 19 -11.01 7.79 -23.36
C PRO A 19 -11.20 6.36 -22.84
N GLU A 20 -10.85 5.35 -23.64
CA GLU A 20 -10.96 3.93 -23.29
C GLU A 20 -10.02 3.48 -22.15
N TYR A 21 -8.98 4.26 -21.84
CA TYR A 21 -8.03 4.00 -20.76
C TYR A 21 -8.16 5.01 -19.61
N ASN A 22 -9.18 5.88 -19.63
CA ASN A 22 -9.33 6.92 -18.63
C ASN A 22 -9.39 6.35 -17.20
N LYS A 23 -10.22 5.31 -16.95
CA LYS A 23 -10.32 4.66 -15.63
C LYS A 23 -9.03 4.00 -15.16
N ILE A 24 -8.20 3.49 -16.08
CA ILE A 24 -6.89 2.91 -15.73
C ILE A 24 -5.95 4.03 -15.28
N THR A 25 -5.92 5.12 -16.05
CA THR A 25 -5.07 6.27 -15.74
C THR A 25 -5.53 6.98 -14.46
N GLU A 26 -6.83 7.00 -14.19
CA GLU A 26 -7.38 7.43 -12.90
C GLU A 26 -6.78 6.67 -11.72
N SER A 27 -6.55 5.35 -11.85
CA SER A 27 -5.95 4.54 -10.79
C SER A 27 -4.43 4.75 -10.68
N VAL A 28 -3.69 4.70 -11.81
CA VAL A 28 -2.22 4.76 -11.76
C VAL A 28 -1.69 6.17 -11.52
N CYS A 29 -2.49 7.20 -11.78
CA CYS A 29 -2.14 8.60 -11.49
C CYS A 29 -2.82 9.15 -10.23
N SER A 30 -3.32 8.28 -9.35
CA SER A 30 -3.91 8.66 -8.05
C SER A 30 -2.94 9.42 -7.17
N LEU A 31 -3.47 10.35 -6.38
CA LEU A 31 -2.73 11.09 -5.35
C LEU A 31 -3.19 10.70 -3.95
N GLY A 32 -2.32 10.85 -2.96
CA GLY A 32 -2.59 10.47 -1.57
C GLY A 32 -1.39 10.75 -0.66
N ASN A 33 -1.64 10.84 0.64
CA ASN A 33 -0.66 11.30 1.64
C ASN A 33 -0.68 10.51 2.96
N GLY A 34 -1.17 9.26 2.94
CA GLY A 34 -1.36 8.41 4.12
C GLY A 34 -2.64 8.68 4.92
N ARG A 35 -3.28 9.84 4.73
CA ARG A 35 -4.52 10.23 5.44
C ARG A 35 -5.71 10.37 4.51
N MET A 36 -5.50 10.97 3.36
CA MET A 36 -6.50 11.10 2.31
C MET A 36 -5.86 10.85 0.95
N GLY A 37 -6.71 10.59 -0.02
CA GLY A 37 -6.29 10.51 -1.41
C GLY A 37 -7.47 10.46 -2.36
N HIS A 38 -7.17 10.51 -3.64
CA HIS A 38 -8.18 10.49 -4.68
C HIS A 38 -7.61 9.97 -6.01
N ARG A 39 -8.51 9.46 -6.84
CA ARG A 39 -8.23 9.04 -8.21
C ARG A 39 -7.89 10.23 -9.10
N ALA A 40 -7.23 9.95 -10.21
CA ALA A 40 -6.78 10.93 -11.20
C ALA A 40 -7.92 11.45 -12.11
N SER A 41 -9.16 11.51 -11.60
CA SER A 41 -10.32 12.04 -12.35
C SER A 41 -10.16 13.53 -12.62
N PHE A 42 -10.83 14.04 -13.65
CA PHE A 42 -10.71 15.45 -14.03
C PHE A 42 -11.37 16.39 -13.02
N GLU A 43 -10.86 17.61 -12.92
CA GLU A 43 -11.44 18.68 -12.13
C GLU A 43 -12.76 19.14 -12.74
N GLU A 44 -12.78 19.37 -14.06
CA GLU A 44 -13.97 19.71 -14.82
C GLU A 44 -14.86 18.51 -15.09
N LYS A 45 -16.07 18.81 -15.59
CA LYS A 45 -17.01 17.79 -15.99
C LYS A 45 -16.41 16.91 -17.09
N TYR A 46 -16.61 15.61 -16.93
CA TYR A 46 -16.35 14.64 -17.97
C TYR A 46 -17.52 13.67 -18.05
N SER A 47 -18.26 13.69 -19.16
CA SER A 47 -19.42 12.80 -19.34
C SER A 47 -19.09 11.42 -19.91
N GLY A 48 -17.81 11.17 -20.21
CA GLY A 48 -17.33 9.86 -20.64
C GLY A 48 -17.15 8.86 -19.48
N GLU A 49 -16.53 7.72 -19.77
CA GLU A 49 -16.31 6.67 -18.78
C GLU A 49 -15.25 7.09 -17.74
N THR A 50 -15.69 7.26 -16.49
CA THR A 50 -14.86 7.68 -15.35
C THR A 50 -15.32 6.95 -14.08
N GLN A 51 -14.43 6.83 -13.09
CA GLN A 51 -14.76 6.41 -11.74
C GLN A 51 -14.09 7.38 -10.75
N PRO A 52 -14.72 8.53 -10.44
CA PRO A 52 -14.20 9.44 -9.43
C PRO A 52 -14.20 8.76 -8.06
N GLY A 53 -13.10 8.86 -7.34
CA GLY A 53 -12.94 8.27 -6.01
C GLY A 53 -12.11 9.16 -5.12
N HIS A 54 -12.61 9.45 -3.93
CA HIS A 54 -11.97 10.23 -2.88
C HIS A 54 -12.04 9.40 -1.60
N TYR A 55 -10.98 9.40 -0.83
CA TYR A 55 -10.81 8.43 0.24
C TYR A 55 -10.18 9.11 1.44
N VAL A 56 -10.63 8.73 2.62
CA VAL A 56 -10.05 9.16 3.89
C VAL A 56 -9.77 7.91 4.71
N ALA A 57 -8.52 7.77 5.14
CA ALA A 57 -8.05 6.61 5.88
C ALA A 57 -8.75 6.50 7.25
N GLY A 58 -8.96 5.26 7.69
CA GLY A 58 -9.60 4.97 8.98
C GLY A 58 -11.13 4.97 8.97
N ILE A 59 -11.78 5.25 7.82
CA ILE A 59 -13.23 5.10 7.69
C ILE A 59 -13.58 3.63 7.47
N SER A 60 -14.21 3.00 8.46
CA SER A 60 -14.83 1.68 8.30
C SER A 60 -16.31 1.75 8.64
N ASP A 61 -17.19 1.75 7.63
CA ASP A 61 -18.63 1.73 7.89
C ASP A 61 -19.26 0.43 7.39
N GLN A 62 -20.32 0.01 8.08
CA GLN A 62 -20.99 -1.26 7.79
C GLN A 62 -21.80 -1.16 6.51
N ASN A 63 -21.62 -2.11 5.59
CA ASN A 63 -22.45 -2.28 4.40
C ASN A 63 -23.68 -3.12 4.77
N THR A 64 -24.72 -2.48 5.32
CA THR A 64 -25.91 -3.22 5.76
C THR A 64 -26.68 -3.78 4.54
N GLY A 65 -26.90 -5.09 4.48
CA GLY A 65 -27.63 -5.76 3.39
C GLY A 65 -26.91 -6.93 2.71
N THR A 66 -25.61 -7.12 2.97
CA THR A 66 -24.84 -8.30 2.52
C THR A 66 -24.64 -9.29 3.66
N SER A 67 -23.92 -8.91 4.72
CA SER A 67 -23.69 -9.68 5.94
C SER A 67 -23.43 -8.76 7.14
N GLU A 68 -23.39 -9.33 8.35
CA GLU A 68 -22.98 -8.58 9.56
C GLU A 68 -21.48 -8.22 9.59
N TYR A 69 -20.65 -8.88 8.77
CA TYR A 69 -19.19 -8.72 8.70
C TYR A 69 -18.73 -7.69 7.65
N SER A 70 -19.57 -7.37 6.66
CA SER A 70 -19.17 -6.51 5.54
C SER A 70 -19.01 -5.05 5.96
N ASN A 71 -17.79 -4.62 6.27
CA ASN A 71 -17.40 -3.21 6.35
C ASN A 71 -16.64 -2.82 5.09
N GLN A 72 -16.72 -1.56 4.69
CA GLN A 72 -16.03 -1.08 3.49
C GLN A 72 -15.64 0.38 3.65
N LEU A 73 -14.45 0.73 3.11
CA LEU A 73 -14.08 2.11 2.92
C LEU A 73 -15.09 2.80 1.99
N ARG A 74 -15.66 3.92 2.47
CA ARG A 74 -16.58 4.72 1.66
C ARG A 74 -15.82 5.76 0.86
N ASN A 75 -16.28 5.96 -0.38
CA ASN A 75 -15.94 7.15 -1.16
C ASN A 75 -16.34 8.38 -0.32
N ALA A 76 -15.42 9.30 -0.09
CA ALA A 76 -15.56 10.52 0.70
C ALA A 76 -16.01 11.69 -0.18
N PRO A 77 -16.45 12.83 0.39
CA PRO A 77 -16.83 13.99 -0.40
C PRO A 77 -15.75 14.44 -1.41
N ASN A 78 -16.17 14.70 -2.64
CA ASN A 78 -15.31 15.17 -3.73
C ASN A 78 -14.93 16.63 -3.49
N TRP A 79 -13.64 16.89 -3.30
CA TRP A 79 -13.10 18.25 -3.13
C TRP A 79 -12.39 18.77 -4.38
N ILE A 80 -12.13 17.96 -5.42
CA ILE A 80 -11.34 18.40 -6.59
C ILE A 80 -12.18 19.15 -7.64
N GLY A 81 -13.51 19.02 -7.60
CA GLY A 81 -14.41 19.49 -8.65
C GLY A 81 -14.39 21.00 -8.97
N ILE A 82 -14.33 21.33 -10.24
CA ILE A 82 -14.37 22.69 -10.81
C ILE A 82 -15.15 22.66 -12.15
N ASN A 83 -16.45 22.97 -12.13
CA ASN A 83 -17.20 23.08 -13.39
C ASN A 83 -16.80 24.36 -14.14
N VAL A 84 -16.64 24.26 -15.46
CA VAL A 84 -16.19 25.37 -16.31
C VAL A 84 -17.26 25.66 -17.37
N GLU A 85 -17.68 26.91 -17.46
CA GLU A 85 -18.66 27.39 -18.44
C GLU A 85 -18.10 28.60 -19.21
N ILE A 86 -18.18 28.55 -20.54
CA ILE A 86 -17.66 29.55 -21.49
C ILE A 86 -18.85 30.12 -22.27
N ASP A 87 -19.27 31.35 -21.95
CA ASP A 87 -20.49 31.99 -22.47
C ASP A 87 -21.73 31.07 -22.49
N GLY A 88 -21.96 30.30 -21.42
CA GLY A 88 -23.09 29.37 -21.32
C GLY A 88 -22.83 27.96 -21.82
N GLU A 89 -21.68 27.68 -22.44
CA GLU A 89 -21.29 26.35 -22.92
C GLU A 89 -20.35 25.65 -21.93
N GLU A 90 -20.64 24.42 -21.56
CA GLU A 90 -19.86 23.67 -20.57
C GLU A 90 -18.63 23.01 -21.20
N LEU A 91 -17.47 23.11 -20.54
CA LEU A 91 -16.26 22.38 -20.95
C LEU A 91 -16.39 20.91 -20.54
N ASP A 92 -16.44 20.03 -21.53
CA ASP A 92 -16.49 18.57 -21.34
C ASP A 92 -15.66 17.87 -22.41
N LEU A 93 -14.54 17.26 -22.00
CA LEU A 93 -13.60 16.59 -22.91
C LEU A 93 -14.20 15.38 -23.63
N ALA A 94 -15.34 14.84 -23.18
CA ALA A 94 -16.04 13.78 -23.91
C ALA A 94 -16.75 14.31 -25.17
N THR A 95 -17.01 15.62 -25.23
CA THR A 95 -17.76 16.26 -26.33
C THR A 95 -16.92 17.24 -27.15
N CYS A 96 -15.84 17.76 -26.57
CA CYS A 96 -14.91 18.68 -27.23
C CYS A 96 -13.96 17.94 -28.18
N GLN A 97 -13.43 18.67 -29.16
CA GLN A 97 -12.23 18.24 -29.84
C GLN A 97 -11.02 18.54 -28.95
N VAL A 98 -10.38 17.50 -28.43
CA VAL A 98 -9.20 17.60 -27.56
C VAL A 98 -7.93 17.62 -28.40
N LEU A 99 -7.07 18.61 -28.16
CA LEU A 99 -5.81 18.85 -28.84
C LEU A 99 -4.69 18.99 -27.80
N ASP A 100 -3.47 18.59 -28.16
CA ASP A 100 -2.26 18.75 -27.33
C ASP A 100 -2.43 18.30 -25.87
N PHE A 101 -3.22 17.25 -25.65
CA PHE A 101 -3.45 16.69 -24.32
C PHE A 101 -2.16 16.07 -23.78
N ARG A 102 -1.84 16.40 -22.54
CA ARG A 102 -0.79 15.77 -21.77
C ARG A 102 -1.22 15.67 -20.31
N ARG A 103 -1.08 14.49 -19.71
CA ARG A 103 -1.22 14.26 -18.27
C ARG A 103 0.08 13.69 -17.72
N GLU A 104 0.57 14.26 -16.63
CA GLU A 104 1.80 13.86 -15.97
C GLU A 104 1.57 13.68 -14.47
N LEU A 105 1.77 12.46 -13.97
CA LEU A 105 2.06 12.25 -12.56
C LEU A 105 3.57 12.38 -12.37
N ASN A 106 4.03 13.45 -11.74
CA ASN A 106 5.42 13.61 -11.33
C ASN A 106 5.60 12.97 -9.95
N MET A 107 6.27 11.83 -9.91
CA MET A 107 6.48 11.06 -8.69
C MET A 107 7.61 11.62 -7.82
N ARG A 108 8.51 12.40 -8.43
CA ARG A 108 9.65 13.00 -7.72
C ARG A 108 9.20 14.09 -6.76
N GLU A 109 8.25 14.91 -7.21
CA GLU A 109 7.72 16.06 -6.48
C GLU A 109 6.28 15.83 -6.00
N GLY A 110 5.61 14.76 -6.43
CA GLY A 110 4.32 14.33 -5.88
C GLY A 110 3.12 15.14 -6.33
N TYR A 111 3.09 15.57 -7.59
CA TYR A 111 1.96 16.29 -8.16
C TYR A 111 1.41 15.62 -9.42
N LEU A 112 0.15 15.92 -9.74
CA LEU A 112 -0.50 15.60 -11.00
C LEU A 112 -0.71 16.88 -11.78
N GLU A 113 -0.22 16.92 -13.01
CA GLU A 113 -0.43 18.01 -13.96
C GLU A 113 -1.17 17.52 -15.20
N ARG A 114 -2.07 18.34 -15.72
CA ARG A 114 -2.75 18.11 -16.99
C ARG A 114 -2.81 19.39 -17.80
N THR A 115 -2.39 19.33 -19.05
CA THR A 115 -2.42 20.44 -20.01
C THR A 115 -3.12 19.99 -21.28
N PHE A 116 -4.00 20.81 -21.83
CA PHE A 116 -4.68 20.49 -23.09
C PHE A 116 -5.26 21.75 -23.73
N GLN A 117 -5.53 21.66 -25.02
CA GLN A 117 -6.42 22.56 -25.73
C GLN A 117 -7.74 21.85 -26.01
N ALA A 118 -8.85 22.56 -25.84
CA ALA A 118 -10.17 22.03 -26.13
C ALA A 118 -10.92 23.01 -27.03
N GLN A 119 -11.35 22.54 -28.20
CA GLN A 119 -12.30 23.24 -29.03
C GLN A 119 -13.71 22.74 -28.69
N LEU A 120 -14.53 23.64 -28.18
CA LEU A 120 -15.92 23.41 -27.83
C LEU A 120 -16.78 23.27 -29.11
N PRO A 121 -17.97 22.65 -29.04
CA PRO A 121 -18.92 22.57 -30.16
C PRO A 121 -19.24 23.91 -30.85
N SER A 122 -19.20 25.04 -30.12
CA SER A 122 -19.36 26.37 -30.72
C SER A 122 -18.18 26.84 -31.60
N GLY A 123 -17.04 26.14 -31.58
CA GLY A 123 -15.80 26.51 -32.26
C GLY A 123 -14.86 27.39 -31.42
N LYS A 124 -15.27 27.78 -30.20
CA LYS A 124 -14.40 28.45 -29.23
C LYS A 124 -13.33 27.49 -28.74
N THR A 125 -12.09 27.96 -28.65
CA THR A 125 -10.95 27.14 -28.22
C THR A 125 -10.34 27.74 -26.96
N VAL A 126 -10.09 26.89 -25.98
CA VAL A 126 -9.39 27.25 -24.74
C VAL A 126 -8.17 26.38 -24.54
N GLU A 127 -7.14 26.94 -23.90
CA GLU A 127 -6.04 26.21 -23.31
C GLU A 127 -6.26 26.10 -21.80
N VAL A 128 -6.03 24.91 -21.25
CA VAL A 128 -6.19 24.61 -19.82
C VAL A 128 -4.91 23.98 -19.28
N SER A 129 -4.51 24.40 -18.08
CA SER A 129 -3.46 23.79 -17.28
C SER A 129 -3.98 23.60 -15.85
N ALA A 130 -4.09 22.36 -15.41
CA ALA A 130 -4.49 21.99 -14.06
C ALA A 130 -3.31 21.28 -13.37
N LEU A 131 -2.84 21.82 -12.25
CA LEU A 131 -1.80 21.22 -11.42
C LEU A 131 -2.33 21.04 -10.00
N ARG A 132 -2.26 19.82 -9.48
CA ARG A 132 -2.76 19.50 -8.14
C ARG A 132 -1.87 18.54 -7.37
N PHE A 133 -1.97 18.59 -6.05
CA PHE A 133 -1.31 17.66 -5.15
C PHE A 133 -2.13 17.46 -3.87
N THR A 134 -1.95 16.30 -3.25
CA THR A 134 -2.37 16.01 -1.88
C THR A 134 -1.12 16.18 -1.01
N SER A 135 -1.12 17.15 -0.09
CA SER A 135 0.10 17.54 0.63
C SER A 135 0.60 16.39 1.49
N ILE A 136 1.85 15.97 1.26
CA ILE A 136 2.54 14.99 2.11
C ILE A 136 3.15 15.66 3.36
N ALA A 137 3.27 17.00 3.36
CA ALA A 137 3.81 17.79 4.47
C ALA A 137 2.75 18.19 5.50
N ASP A 138 1.47 18.15 5.11
CA ASP A 138 0.32 18.50 5.95
C ASP A 138 -0.82 17.57 5.51
N ASP A 139 -1.07 16.53 6.29
CA ASP A 139 -1.89 15.39 5.87
C ASP A 139 -3.39 15.71 5.75
N GLU A 140 -3.81 16.91 6.19
CA GLU A 140 -5.16 17.44 6.10
C GLU A 140 -5.43 18.23 4.79
N LEU A 141 -4.38 18.59 4.04
CA LEU A 141 -4.47 19.61 2.98
C LEU A 141 -4.24 19.08 1.56
N GLY A 142 -4.98 19.65 0.61
CA GLY A 142 -4.78 19.50 -0.83
C GLY A 142 -4.89 20.84 -1.54
N ALA A 143 -4.30 20.96 -2.73
CA ALA A 143 -4.37 22.20 -3.50
C ALA A 143 -4.44 21.95 -5.00
N ILE A 144 -5.15 22.83 -5.71
CA ILE A 144 -5.28 22.84 -7.17
C ILE A 144 -5.00 24.25 -7.68
N ARG A 145 -4.15 24.35 -8.70
CA ARG A 145 -4.02 25.51 -9.58
C ARG A 145 -4.67 25.14 -10.92
N PHE A 146 -5.79 25.79 -11.24
CA PHE A 146 -6.52 25.60 -12.50
C PHE A 146 -6.45 26.88 -13.32
N ALA A 147 -5.71 26.85 -14.43
CA ALA A 147 -5.54 27.96 -15.35
C ALA A 147 -6.30 27.70 -16.65
N ILE A 148 -7.02 28.71 -17.14
CA ILE A 148 -7.73 28.68 -18.42
C ILE A 148 -7.46 29.95 -19.21
N MET A 149 -7.22 29.80 -20.52
CA MET A 149 -6.93 30.90 -21.44
C MET A 149 -7.73 30.72 -22.73
N PRO A 150 -8.55 31.71 -23.15
CA PRO A 150 -9.24 31.67 -24.43
C PRO A 150 -8.28 31.99 -25.58
N LEU A 151 -8.31 31.20 -26.65
CA LEU A 151 -7.33 31.29 -27.76
C LEU A 151 -7.86 32.02 -29.00
N ASN A 152 -9.17 32.08 -29.18
CA ASN A 152 -9.79 32.66 -30.38
C ASN A 152 -11.05 33.49 -30.10
N PHE A 153 -11.27 33.87 -28.84
CA PHE A 153 -12.41 34.67 -28.43
C PHE A 153 -12.11 35.48 -27.15
N SER A 154 -12.96 36.48 -26.90
CA SER A 154 -13.08 37.16 -25.60
C SER A 154 -14.50 36.95 -25.11
N GLY A 155 -14.69 36.65 -23.82
CA GLY A 155 -16.01 36.29 -23.31
C GLY A 155 -16.07 36.12 -21.80
N ALA A 156 -17.24 35.73 -21.30
CA ALA A 156 -17.43 35.40 -19.91
C ALA A 156 -17.01 33.94 -19.66
N ILE A 157 -16.09 33.75 -18.71
CA ILE A 157 -15.72 32.43 -18.20
C ILE A 157 -16.24 32.34 -16.77
N SER A 158 -17.00 31.28 -16.47
CA SER A 158 -17.43 30.94 -15.12
C SER A 158 -16.71 29.70 -14.63
N LEU A 159 -16.01 29.82 -13.52
CA LEU A 159 -15.42 28.69 -12.79
C LEU A 159 -16.29 28.42 -11.57
N THR A 160 -16.73 27.18 -11.37
CA THR A 160 -17.55 26.77 -10.23
C THR A 160 -16.84 25.67 -9.45
N PRO A 161 -15.91 26.02 -8.55
CA PRO A 161 -15.35 25.07 -7.59
C PRO A 161 -16.44 24.62 -6.63
N TYR A 162 -16.50 23.31 -6.38
CA TYR A 162 -17.53 22.72 -5.53
C TYR A 162 -16.97 21.67 -4.57
N ILE A 163 -17.75 21.36 -3.56
CA ILE A 163 -17.62 20.16 -2.73
C ILE A 163 -18.90 19.36 -2.93
N ASP A 164 -18.78 18.09 -3.31
CA ASP A 164 -19.91 17.20 -3.56
C ASP A 164 -19.83 15.94 -2.70
N ALA A 165 -20.79 15.78 -1.80
CA ALA A 165 -20.97 14.61 -0.96
C ALA A 165 -21.99 13.61 -1.51
N HIS A 166 -22.54 13.81 -2.73
CA HIS A 166 -23.35 12.81 -3.44
C HIS A 166 -22.50 11.72 -4.10
N VAL A 167 -21.54 11.20 -3.37
CA VAL A 167 -20.62 10.19 -3.85
C VAL A 167 -21.24 8.80 -3.77
N ASN A 168 -20.90 7.96 -4.74
CA ASN A 168 -21.27 6.55 -4.75
C ASN A 168 -20.02 5.73 -4.49
N THR A 169 -20.16 4.69 -3.68
CA THR A 169 -19.13 3.67 -3.48
C THR A 169 -19.55 2.41 -4.23
N THR A 170 -18.62 1.83 -4.98
CA THR A 170 -18.81 0.59 -5.73
C THR A 170 -19.17 -0.55 -4.78
N ASN A 171 -20.18 -1.34 -5.13
CA ASN A 171 -20.68 -2.48 -4.37
C ASN A 171 -21.30 -2.15 -2.99
N ILE A 172 -21.56 -0.87 -2.68
CA ILE A 172 -22.39 -0.49 -1.53
C ILE A 172 -23.81 -0.14 -1.98
N ASN A 173 -24.80 -0.46 -1.13
CA ASN A 173 -26.19 -0.07 -1.36
C ASN A 173 -26.31 1.45 -1.55
N THR A 174 -26.90 1.88 -2.67
CA THR A 174 -27.09 3.28 -3.04
C THR A 174 -27.98 4.09 -2.10
N GLU A 175 -28.71 3.41 -1.20
CA GLU A 175 -29.52 4.05 -0.14
C GLU A 175 -28.69 4.46 1.09
N GLN A 176 -27.46 3.95 1.26
CA GLN A 176 -26.56 4.28 2.37
C GLN A 176 -25.58 5.39 1.98
N LYS A 177 -26.09 6.62 1.95
CA LYS A 177 -25.29 7.81 1.64
C LYS A 177 -24.79 8.49 2.91
N TRP A 178 -23.74 9.28 2.74
CA TRP A 178 -23.31 10.26 3.72
C TRP A 178 -24.47 11.17 4.15
N GLN A 179 -24.65 11.31 5.45
CA GLN A 179 -25.66 12.20 6.04
C GLN A 179 -25.04 13.57 6.24
N GLU A 180 -25.67 14.62 5.71
CA GLU A 180 -25.23 15.98 5.98
C GLU A 180 -25.54 16.34 7.44
N ILE A 181 -24.51 16.80 8.16
CA ILE A 181 -24.63 17.30 9.53
C ILE A 181 -24.70 18.82 9.54
N ASP A 182 -23.81 19.45 8.77
CA ASP A 182 -23.74 20.91 8.66
C ASP A 182 -23.12 21.31 7.31
N ARG A 183 -23.40 22.53 6.87
CA ARG A 183 -22.75 23.13 5.71
C ARG A 183 -22.69 24.63 5.83
N GLU A 184 -21.60 25.20 5.33
CA GLU A 184 -21.43 26.64 5.21
C GLU A 184 -20.90 26.97 3.82
N VAL A 185 -21.40 28.05 3.23
CA VAL A 185 -20.87 28.59 1.99
C VAL A 185 -20.84 30.10 2.06
N GLU A 186 -19.67 30.67 1.78
CA GLU A 186 -19.41 32.09 1.77
C GLU A 186 -18.68 32.45 0.46
N PRO A 187 -18.60 33.74 0.08
CA PRO A 187 -17.82 34.15 -1.08
C PRO A 187 -16.36 33.71 -0.97
N GLY A 188 -15.96 32.76 -1.82
CA GLY A 188 -14.59 32.22 -1.87
C GLY A 188 -14.24 31.18 -0.81
N ALA A 189 -15.22 30.68 -0.04
CA ALA A 189 -14.99 29.63 0.97
C ALA A 189 -16.24 28.77 1.23
N GLY A 190 -16.06 27.65 1.91
CA GLY A 190 -17.17 26.86 2.45
C GLY A 190 -16.75 25.47 2.88
N PHE A 191 -17.61 24.77 3.60
CA PHE A 191 -17.40 23.39 4.02
C PHE A 191 -18.71 22.59 4.06
N ILE A 192 -18.60 21.27 4.03
CA ILE A 192 -19.66 20.33 4.35
C ILE A 192 -19.14 19.38 5.44
N ILE A 193 -19.92 19.21 6.51
CA ILE A 193 -19.74 18.14 7.49
C ILE A 193 -20.71 17.03 7.15
N THR A 194 -20.17 15.83 6.98
CA THR A 194 -20.94 14.62 6.69
C THR A 194 -20.64 13.52 7.70
N GLU A 195 -21.63 12.68 7.99
CA GLU A 195 -21.51 11.52 8.87
C GLU A 195 -21.79 10.22 8.10
N THR A 196 -21.04 9.17 8.40
CA THR A 196 -21.32 7.84 7.85
C THR A 196 -22.65 7.30 8.35
N PRO A 197 -23.39 6.52 7.55
CA PRO A 197 -24.75 6.13 7.90
C PRO A 197 -24.90 5.17 9.08
N ASN A 198 -23.91 4.31 9.39
CA ASN A 198 -24.07 3.27 10.42
C ASN A 198 -23.14 3.43 11.64
N ILE A 199 -22.08 4.23 11.54
CA ILE A 199 -21.23 4.61 12.67
C ILE A 199 -21.14 6.15 12.79
N PRO A 200 -20.91 6.71 13.98
CA PRO A 200 -20.81 8.16 14.18
C PRO A 200 -19.42 8.70 13.78
N PHE A 201 -18.99 8.42 12.55
CA PHE A 201 -17.75 8.95 11.98
C PHE A 201 -18.07 10.17 11.11
N GLN A 202 -17.50 11.32 11.44
CA GLN A 202 -17.73 12.56 10.74
C GLN A 202 -16.51 13.03 9.97
N VAL A 203 -16.74 13.54 8.76
CA VAL A 203 -15.75 14.18 7.89
C VAL A 203 -16.21 15.60 7.60
N CYS A 204 -15.34 16.58 7.86
CA CYS A 204 -15.49 17.95 7.38
C CYS A 204 -14.58 18.16 6.17
N THR A 205 -15.19 18.39 5.01
CA THR A 205 -14.49 18.73 3.76
C THR A 205 -14.72 20.19 3.45
N GLY A 206 -13.66 20.98 3.35
CA GLY A 206 -13.73 22.41 3.13
C GLY A 206 -12.90 22.89 1.94
N MET A 207 -13.22 24.08 1.44
CA MET A 207 -12.50 24.75 0.37
C MET A 207 -12.29 26.24 0.63
N ARG A 208 -11.18 26.77 0.13
CA ARG A 208 -10.84 28.20 0.09
C ARG A 208 -10.32 28.56 -1.28
N LEU A 209 -10.77 29.69 -1.81
CA LEU A 209 -10.52 30.08 -3.19
C LEU A 209 -9.71 31.38 -3.28
N GLN A 210 -8.91 31.48 -4.34
CA GLN A 210 -8.26 32.69 -4.80
C GLN A 210 -8.30 32.70 -6.33
N LEU A 211 -8.76 33.80 -6.91
CA LEU A 211 -8.85 33.96 -8.35
C LEU A 211 -7.95 35.12 -8.80
N GLU A 212 -7.19 34.87 -9.86
CA GLU A 212 -6.28 35.82 -10.47
C GLU A 212 -6.52 35.91 -11.97
N LYS A 213 -6.32 37.09 -12.54
CA LYS A 213 -6.24 37.32 -13.97
C LYS A 213 -4.91 38.00 -14.28
N ASP A 214 -4.09 37.37 -15.12
CA ASP A 214 -2.71 37.80 -15.43
C ASP A 214 -1.87 38.14 -14.18
N ASN A 215 -1.93 37.26 -13.16
CA ASN A 215 -1.24 37.41 -11.86
C ASN A 215 -1.69 38.63 -11.02
N ALA A 216 -2.85 39.20 -11.31
CA ALA A 216 -3.48 40.23 -10.49
C ALA A 216 -4.83 39.74 -9.95
N GLY A 217 -5.21 40.20 -8.76
CA GLY A 217 -6.56 39.95 -8.25
C GLY A 217 -7.63 40.48 -9.21
N VAL A 218 -8.69 39.71 -9.41
CA VAL A 218 -9.76 40.02 -10.35
C VAL A 218 -11.07 40.29 -9.62
N GLU A 219 -11.80 41.33 -10.03
CA GLU A 219 -13.18 41.53 -9.58
C GLU A 219 -14.07 40.47 -10.21
N THR A 220 -14.82 39.74 -9.38
CA THR A 220 -15.69 38.65 -9.82
C THR A 220 -17.09 38.82 -9.29
N THR A 221 -18.07 38.47 -10.10
CA THR A 221 -19.41 38.16 -9.58
C THR A 221 -19.36 36.77 -8.97
N VAL A 222 -19.72 36.66 -7.69
CA VAL A 222 -19.78 35.38 -6.96
C VAL A 222 -21.24 35.01 -6.74
N ALA A 223 -21.66 33.87 -7.27
CA ALA A 223 -22.95 33.26 -6.95
C ALA A 223 -22.72 32.02 -6.08
N LEU A 224 -23.33 32.01 -4.90
CA LEU A 224 -23.24 30.89 -3.96
C LEU A 224 -24.24 29.80 -4.33
N ILE A 225 -23.78 28.56 -4.34
CA ILE A 225 -24.62 27.37 -4.49
C ILE A 225 -24.61 26.66 -3.14
N SER A 226 -25.79 26.47 -2.57
CA SER A 226 -26.00 25.71 -1.34
C SER A 226 -27.16 24.75 -1.55
N GLN A 227 -26.84 23.47 -1.65
CA GLN A 227 -27.80 22.39 -1.78
C GLN A 227 -27.42 21.30 -0.78
N ASN A 228 -28.36 20.41 -0.45
CA ASN A 228 -28.05 19.27 0.40
C ASN A 228 -26.89 18.47 -0.20
N ASN A 229 -25.86 18.15 0.58
CA ASN A 229 -24.64 17.44 0.18
C ASN A 229 -23.86 18.11 -0.98
N TYR A 230 -24.10 19.38 -1.28
CA TYR A 230 -23.39 20.08 -2.36
C TYR A 230 -23.27 21.57 -2.09
N ILE A 231 -22.04 22.09 -2.11
CA ILE A 231 -21.77 23.53 -2.05
C ILE A 231 -20.88 23.94 -3.21
N GLY A 232 -21.03 25.19 -3.67
CA GLY A 232 -20.21 25.72 -4.76
C GLY A 232 -20.14 27.24 -4.77
N ASN A 233 -19.07 27.77 -5.37
CA ASN A 233 -18.89 29.19 -5.63
C ASN A 233 -18.76 29.40 -7.13
N ARG A 234 -19.79 29.92 -7.81
CA ARG A 234 -19.69 30.27 -9.23
C ARG A 234 -19.04 31.65 -9.37
N LEU A 235 -17.79 31.67 -9.82
CA LEU A 235 -16.97 32.86 -10.05
C LEU A 235 -16.98 33.20 -11.53
N THR A 236 -17.56 34.34 -11.91
CA THR A 236 -17.60 34.77 -13.32
C THR A 236 -16.72 35.99 -13.54
N ALA A 237 -15.86 35.91 -14.56
CA ALA A 237 -15.00 37.00 -15.02
C ALA A 237 -15.06 37.12 -16.55
N THR A 238 -14.91 38.34 -17.07
CA THR A 238 -14.68 38.58 -18.49
C THR A 238 -13.19 38.50 -18.77
N VAL A 239 -12.83 37.65 -19.72
CA VAL A 239 -11.44 37.34 -20.09
C VAL A 239 -11.26 37.64 -21.57
N ASN A 240 -10.21 38.42 -21.89
CA ASN A 240 -9.88 38.67 -23.29
C ASN A 240 -9.09 37.51 -23.89
N GLU A 241 -9.11 37.39 -25.21
CA GLU A 241 -8.24 36.47 -25.95
C GLU A 241 -6.78 36.58 -25.46
N ASN A 242 -6.17 35.45 -25.14
CA ASN A 242 -4.81 35.31 -24.59
C ASN A 242 -4.58 35.91 -23.19
N GLU A 243 -5.61 36.33 -22.45
CA GLU A 243 -5.52 36.59 -21.00
C GLU A 243 -5.74 35.30 -20.22
N GLN A 244 -4.95 35.05 -19.18
CA GLN A 244 -5.07 33.84 -18.37
C GLN A 244 -5.89 34.12 -17.11
N LEU A 245 -6.91 33.29 -16.87
CA LEU A 245 -7.66 33.24 -15.62
C LEU A 245 -7.15 32.04 -14.80
N VAL A 246 -6.69 32.28 -13.58
CA VAL A 246 -6.12 31.25 -12.69
C VAL A 246 -6.91 31.18 -11.40
N LEU A 247 -7.41 29.99 -11.10
CA LEU A 247 -8.02 29.66 -9.82
C LEU A 247 -7.06 28.82 -8.99
N TYR A 248 -6.83 29.26 -7.76
CA TYR A 248 -6.28 28.43 -6.70
C TYR A 248 -7.41 27.95 -5.79
N LYS A 249 -7.53 26.63 -5.66
CA LYS A 249 -8.45 25.97 -4.73
C LYS A 249 -7.63 25.23 -3.70
N TYR A 250 -7.69 25.70 -2.45
CA TYR A 250 -7.16 24.99 -1.30
C TYR A 250 -8.29 24.16 -0.70
N ALA A 251 -8.01 22.91 -0.35
CA ALA A 251 -8.95 22.00 0.28
C ALA A 251 -8.41 21.51 1.62
N ALA A 252 -9.31 21.26 2.56
CA ALA A 252 -9.00 20.64 3.83
C ALA A 252 -9.98 19.50 4.09
N VAL A 253 -9.48 18.38 4.60
CA VAL A 253 -10.28 17.23 5.03
C VAL A 253 -9.85 16.86 6.44
N VAL A 254 -10.76 17.04 7.40
CA VAL A 254 -10.54 16.71 8.81
C VAL A 254 -11.63 15.78 9.32
N THR A 255 -11.32 14.95 10.32
CA THR A 255 -12.22 13.88 10.76
C THR A 255 -12.44 13.87 12.26
N SER A 256 -13.52 13.21 12.68
CA SER A 256 -13.84 12.96 14.10
C SER A 256 -12.83 12.07 14.81
N GLU A 257 -11.94 11.39 14.08
CA GLU A 257 -10.82 10.64 14.65
C GLU A 257 -9.70 11.57 15.15
N ASN A 258 -9.54 12.74 14.54
CA ASN A 258 -8.47 13.68 14.88
C ASN A 258 -8.98 14.85 15.73
N TYR A 259 -10.27 15.17 15.63
CA TYR A 259 -10.89 16.29 16.34
C TYR A 259 -12.24 15.90 16.95
N PRO A 260 -12.63 16.48 18.10
CA PRO A 260 -14.01 16.39 18.57
C PRO A 260 -14.99 16.89 17.51
N THR A 261 -16.15 16.23 17.37
CA THR A 261 -17.14 16.51 16.33
C THR A 261 -17.59 17.98 16.34
N GLU A 262 -17.75 18.57 17.52
CA GLU A 262 -18.13 19.98 17.69
C GLU A 262 -17.05 20.99 17.28
N LYS A 263 -15.83 20.53 16.98
CA LYS A 263 -14.70 21.37 16.56
C LYS A 263 -14.30 21.18 15.10
N LEU A 264 -14.95 20.28 14.36
CA LEU A 264 -14.57 19.97 12.98
C LEU A 264 -14.60 21.18 12.05
N ALA A 265 -15.64 22.01 12.10
CA ALA A 265 -15.72 23.24 11.31
C ALA A 265 -14.55 24.20 11.63
N ILE A 266 -14.20 24.34 12.91
CA ILE A 266 -13.11 25.20 13.35
C ILE A 266 -11.77 24.67 12.86
N ALA A 267 -11.51 23.37 13.03
CA ALA A 267 -10.27 22.72 12.57
C ALA A 267 -10.10 22.85 11.05
N CYS A 268 -11.16 22.57 10.28
CA CYS A 268 -11.17 22.71 8.83
C CYS A 268 -10.87 24.15 8.38
N ASN A 269 -11.54 25.14 8.97
CA ASN A 269 -11.29 26.54 8.66
C ASN A 269 -9.87 26.98 9.02
N LEU A 270 -9.31 26.54 10.15
CA LEU A 270 -7.93 26.84 10.53
C LEU A 270 -6.93 26.23 9.55
N ALA A 271 -7.16 25.01 9.08
CA ALA A 271 -6.33 24.36 8.06
C ALA A 271 -6.39 25.12 6.72
N LEU A 272 -7.57 25.55 6.29
CA LEU A 272 -7.77 26.34 5.07
C LEU A 272 -7.14 27.75 5.16
N GLU A 273 -7.22 28.41 6.31
CA GLU A 273 -6.54 29.68 6.56
C GLU A 273 -5.03 29.53 6.46
N ARG A 274 -4.48 28.47 7.08
CA ARG A 274 -3.05 28.12 7.00
C ARG A 274 -2.63 27.91 5.53
N ALA A 275 -3.37 27.09 4.78
CA ALA A 275 -3.11 26.83 3.36
C ALA A 275 -3.08 28.11 2.52
N LYS A 276 -4.09 28.98 2.69
CA LYS A 276 -4.19 30.25 1.95
C LYS A 276 -3.07 31.24 2.31
N GLN A 277 -2.65 31.28 3.57
CA GLN A 277 -1.57 32.16 4.02
C GLN A 277 -0.20 31.74 3.47
N ILE A 278 0.06 30.43 3.39
CA ILE A 278 1.27 29.86 2.79
C ILE A 278 1.25 30.09 1.27
N GLY A 279 0.11 29.81 0.64
CA GLY A 279 -0.08 29.95 -0.80
C GLY A 279 0.41 28.74 -1.60
N PHE A 280 -0.12 28.58 -2.81
CA PHE A 280 0.09 27.39 -3.64
C PHE A 280 1.55 27.05 -3.92
N ALA A 281 2.35 28.04 -4.33
CA ALA A 281 3.75 27.83 -4.72
C ALA A 281 4.59 27.31 -3.54
N GLU A 282 4.48 27.97 -2.38
CA GLU A 282 5.21 27.54 -1.17
C GLU A 282 4.72 26.18 -0.66
N MET A 283 3.41 25.89 -0.72
CA MET A 283 2.90 24.55 -0.38
C MET A 283 3.49 23.46 -1.30
N LEU A 284 3.62 23.74 -2.60
CA LEU A 284 4.24 22.83 -3.57
C LEU A 284 5.74 22.65 -3.29
N ASP A 285 6.46 23.72 -2.95
CA ASP A 285 7.89 23.65 -2.61
C ASP A 285 8.12 22.83 -1.33
N VAL A 286 7.33 23.08 -0.28
CA VAL A 286 7.41 22.36 1.00
C VAL A 286 7.11 20.87 0.82
N GLN A 287 6.04 20.51 0.10
CA GLN A 287 5.70 19.10 -0.10
C GLN A 287 6.71 18.39 -1.02
N SER A 288 7.29 19.09 -2.00
CA SER A 288 8.38 18.58 -2.84
C SER A 288 9.65 18.30 -2.02
N ALA A 289 9.95 19.13 -1.02
CA ALA A 289 11.07 18.89 -0.10
C ALA A 289 10.85 17.62 0.74
N VAL A 290 9.64 17.41 1.27
CA VAL A 290 9.29 16.19 2.01
C VAL A 290 9.36 14.95 1.10
N TRP A 291 8.93 15.04 -0.16
CA TRP A 291 9.16 13.96 -1.14
C TRP A 291 10.64 13.70 -1.39
N ALA A 292 11.46 14.75 -1.50
CA ALA A 292 12.90 14.58 -1.67
C ALA A 292 13.54 13.83 -0.50
N GLU A 293 13.11 14.08 0.75
CA GLU A 293 13.54 13.32 1.93
C GLU A 293 13.11 11.85 1.85
N LYS A 294 11.85 11.56 1.48
CA LYS A 294 11.39 10.18 1.26
C LYS A 294 12.22 9.47 0.18
N TRP A 295 12.53 10.14 -0.93
CA TRP A 295 13.36 9.60 -2.00
C TRP A 295 14.82 9.39 -1.58
N GLN A 296 15.36 10.23 -0.70
CA GLN A 296 16.71 10.03 -0.14
C GLN A 296 16.82 8.72 0.65
N LEU A 297 15.74 8.28 1.28
CA LEU A 297 15.68 7.04 2.07
C LEU A 297 15.27 5.81 1.24
N SER A 298 14.40 5.99 0.24
CA SER A 298 13.71 4.87 -0.42
C SER A 298 14.03 4.67 -1.91
N ASP A 299 14.72 5.59 -2.60
CA ASP A 299 14.94 5.48 -4.05
C ASP A 299 15.72 4.20 -4.42
N LEU A 300 15.29 3.60 -5.51
CA LEU A 300 15.91 2.44 -6.12
C LEU A 300 16.26 2.78 -7.57
N VAL A 301 17.56 2.84 -7.83
CA VAL A 301 18.10 3.27 -9.12
C VAL A 301 18.47 2.06 -9.96
N ILE A 302 17.86 1.88 -11.12
CA ILE A 302 18.19 0.87 -12.12
C ILE A 302 18.74 1.58 -13.36
N LYS A 303 19.97 1.23 -13.76
CA LYS A 303 20.61 1.77 -14.98
C LYS A 303 20.63 0.73 -16.08
N GLY A 304 20.36 1.16 -17.32
CA GLY A 304 20.29 0.30 -18.50
C GLY A 304 18.89 -0.15 -18.90
N ASP A 305 17.90 0.06 -18.04
CA ASP A 305 16.51 -0.33 -18.27
C ASP A 305 15.52 0.73 -17.74
N LEU A 306 15.03 1.56 -18.66
CA LEU A 306 14.12 2.66 -18.33
C LEU A 306 12.73 2.17 -17.90
N ALA A 307 12.27 1.05 -18.45
CA ALA A 307 10.95 0.51 -18.13
C ALA A 307 10.91 -0.05 -16.71
N ALA A 308 11.98 -0.73 -16.28
CA ALA A 308 12.17 -1.15 -14.89
C ALA A 308 12.33 0.03 -13.94
N GLN A 309 13.10 1.06 -14.34
CA GLN A 309 13.31 2.26 -13.51
C GLN A 309 12.02 3.04 -13.25
N GLN A 310 11.20 3.26 -14.28
CA GLN A 310 9.90 3.90 -14.12
C GLN A 310 8.99 3.08 -13.20
N ALA A 311 8.93 1.77 -13.44
CA ALA A 311 8.06 0.85 -12.71
C ALA A 311 8.40 0.79 -11.21
N ILE A 312 9.68 0.67 -10.86
CA ILE A 312 10.07 0.56 -9.46
C ILE A 312 9.87 1.87 -8.70
N ARG A 313 10.08 3.03 -9.33
CA ARG A 313 9.76 4.33 -8.73
C ARG A 313 8.26 4.54 -8.58
N PHE A 314 7.46 4.13 -9.54
CA PHE A 314 6.00 4.12 -9.38
C PHE A 314 5.56 3.30 -8.17
N ASN A 315 6.09 2.09 -8.02
CA ASN A 315 5.77 1.23 -6.88
C ASN A 315 6.17 1.86 -5.54
N ILE A 316 7.37 2.44 -5.44
CA ILE A 316 7.85 3.12 -4.23
C ILE A 316 7.04 4.39 -3.92
N PHE A 317 6.68 5.16 -4.93
CA PHE A 317 5.83 6.34 -4.80
C PHE A 317 4.46 5.95 -4.23
N SER A 318 3.79 4.97 -4.82
CA SER A 318 2.48 4.50 -4.37
C SER A 318 2.49 3.90 -2.96
N LEU A 319 3.54 3.17 -2.57
CA LEU A 319 3.69 2.70 -1.19
C LEU A 319 3.80 3.88 -0.21
N ASN A 320 4.67 4.86 -0.49
CA ASN A 320 4.82 6.06 0.35
C ASN A 320 3.55 6.92 0.42
N GLN A 321 2.70 6.91 -0.62
CA GLN A 321 1.40 7.58 -0.58
C GLN A 321 0.39 6.87 0.29
N ALA A 322 0.43 5.53 0.33
CA ALA A 322 -0.58 4.74 1.02
C ALA A 322 -0.38 4.70 2.53
N TYR A 323 0.87 4.77 3.00
CA TYR A 323 1.16 4.80 4.43
C TYR A 323 2.39 5.64 4.75
N THR A 324 2.24 6.56 5.69
CA THR A 324 3.31 7.44 6.16
C THR A 324 3.88 7.03 7.51
N GLY A 325 3.10 6.31 8.32
CA GLY A 325 3.47 5.94 9.69
C GLY A 325 3.11 6.96 10.76
N GLU A 326 2.51 8.09 10.39
CA GLU A 326 2.17 9.17 11.33
C GLU A 326 0.97 8.85 12.24
N ASP A 327 0.18 7.82 11.92
CA ASP A 327 -0.96 7.38 12.72
C ASP A 327 -0.93 5.87 12.97
N GLU A 328 -0.78 5.49 14.24
CA GLU A 328 -0.73 4.09 14.68
C GLU A 328 -2.07 3.35 14.58
N ARG A 329 -3.18 4.07 14.36
CA ARG A 329 -4.51 3.48 14.12
C ARG A 329 -4.71 3.04 12.68
N LEU A 330 -3.82 3.45 11.77
CA LEU A 330 -3.92 3.15 10.34
C LEU A 330 -3.00 1.99 9.97
N ASN A 331 -3.40 1.29 8.91
CA ASN A 331 -2.62 0.24 8.29
C ASN A 331 -2.78 0.29 6.76
N ILE A 332 -2.08 -0.59 6.04
CA ILE A 332 -1.96 -0.54 4.59
C ILE A 332 -3.12 -1.27 3.94
N SER A 333 -3.91 -0.51 3.17
CA SER A 333 -4.89 -1.10 2.27
C SER A 333 -4.20 -1.76 1.06
N PRO A 334 -4.72 -2.91 0.56
CA PRO A 334 -4.30 -3.50 -0.71
C PRO A 334 -4.44 -2.59 -1.93
N SER A 335 -5.39 -1.65 -1.92
CA SER A 335 -5.67 -0.71 -3.02
C SER A 335 -5.07 0.68 -2.77
N GLY A 336 -4.64 0.99 -1.54
CA GLY A 336 -4.26 2.35 -1.15
C GLY A 336 -5.37 3.35 -1.50
N PHE A 337 -5.00 4.54 -2.01
CA PHE A 337 -5.97 5.56 -2.42
C PHE A 337 -6.36 5.49 -3.91
N THR A 338 -6.28 4.30 -4.50
CA THR A 338 -6.44 4.13 -5.96
C THR A 338 -7.80 3.57 -6.37
N GLY A 339 -8.60 3.08 -5.43
CA GLY A 339 -9.90 2.51 -5.73
C GLY A 339 -10.51 1.77 -4.55
N GLU A 340 -11.58 1.01 -4.81
CA GLU A 340 -12.44 0.44 -3.77
C GLU A 340 -12.41 -1.10 -3.74
N THR A 341 -11.48 -1.71 -4.47
CA THR A 341 -11.37 -3.17 -4.56
C THR A 341 -11.06 -3.77 -3.19
N TYR A 342 -11.65 -4.92 -2.89
CA TYR A 342 -11.53 -5.65 -1.62
C TYR A 342 -12.10 -4.95 -0.39
N GLY A 343 -12.91 -3.90 -0.59
CA GLY A 343 -13.46 -3.10 0.50
C GLY A 343 -12.41 -2.32 1.30
N ASP A 344 -11.19 -2.26 0.78
CA ASP A 344 -10.01 -1.61 1.36
C ASP A 344 -9.49 -2.19 2.69
N ALA A 345 -9.99 -3.37 3.06
CA ALA A 345 -9.63 -4.00 4.32
C ALA A 345 -8.19 -4.54 4.31
N THR A 346 -7.51 -4.35 5.45
CA THR A 346 -6.13 -4.80 5.68
C THR A 346 -6.07 -6.32 5.74
N THR A 347 -5.16 -6.91 4.97
CA THR A 347 -4.91 -8.35 4.87
C THR A 347 -3.45 -8.69 5.15
N TRP A 348 -3.15 -9.98 5.26
CA TRP A 348 -1.81 -10.53 5.56
C TRP A 348 -0.64 -10.05 4.67
N PRO A 349 -0.81 -9.61 3.40
CA PRO A 349 0.30 -9.07 2.63
C PRO A 349 0.94 -7.83 3.25
N THR A 350 0.21 -7.11 4.10
CA THR A 350 0.74 -6.02 4.91
C THR A 350 1.97 -6.48 5.71
N GLU A 351 1.82 -7.57 6.45
CA GLU A 351 2.84 -8.07 7.38
C GLU A 351 4.07 -8.63 6.67
N VAL A 352 3.91 -9.26 5.50
CA VAL A 352 4.98 -10.05 4.87
C VAL A 352 5.47 -9.54 3.51
N TYR A 353 4.70 -8.68 2.83
CA TYR A 353 5.13 -7.98 1.62
C TYR A 353 5.48 -6.53 1.91
N CYS A 354 4.57 -5.79 2.54
CA CYS A 354 4.71 -4.34 2.70
C CYS A 354 5.66 -3.96 3.84
N LEU A 355 5.53 -4.57 5.02
CA LEU A 355 6.36 -4.26 6.19
C LEU A 355 7.88 -4.26 5.90
N PRO A 356 8.45 -5.23 5.15
CA PRO A 356 9.88 -5.19 4.78
C PRO A 356 10.32 -3.90 4.06
N PHE A 357 9.44 -3.30 3.24
CA PHE A 357 9.73 -2.02 2.59
C PHE A 357 9.85 -0.90 3.63
N TYR A 358 8.88 -0.77 4.54
CA TYR A 358 8.90 0.28 5.57
C TYR A 358 10.04 0.07 6.58
N LEU A 359 10.30 -1.18 6.99
CA LEU A 359 11.46 -1.51 7.82
C LEU A 359 12.76 -0.98 7.23
N ALA A 360 12.92 -1.10 5.91
CA ALA A 360 14.15 -0.76 5.23
C ALA A 360 14.24 0.71 4.78
N THR A 361 13.12 1.38 4.51
CA THR A 361 13.14 2.63 3.73
C THR A 361 12.55 3.84 4.46
N THR A 362 12.13 3.70 5.71
CA THR A 362 11.58 4.81 6.50
C THR A 362 12.23 4.90 7.89
N GLU A 363 11.78 5.85 8.69
CA GLU A 363 12.17 5.96 10.09
C GLU A 363 11.56 4.82 10.93
N PRO A 364 12.25 4.32 11.99
CA PRO A 364 11.84 3.12 12.72
C PRO A 364 10.40 3.13 13.25
N HIS A 365 9.89 4.30 13.64
CA HIS A 365 8.54 4.43 14.19
C HIS A 365 7.45 4.05 13.18
N VAL A 366 7.69 4.22 11.88
CA VAL A 366 6.71 3.92 10.81
C VAL A 366 6.42 2.42 10.78
N ALA A 367 7.45 1.59 10.71
CA ALA A 367 7.29 0.13 10.74
C ALA A 367 6.77 -0.36 12.11
N ARG A 368 7.18 0.30 13.20
CA ARG A 368 6.67 0.01 14.55
C ARG A 368 5.16 0.23 14.63
N ASN A 369 4.64 1.30 14.03
CA ASN A 369 3.23 1.65 14.07
C ASN A 369 2.35 0.63 13.34
N LEU A 370 2.83 0.01 12.25
CA LEU A 370 2.16 -1.14 11.61
C LEU A 370 1.97 -2.32 12.58
N LEU A 371 2.91 -2.52 13.50
CA LEU A 371 2.82 -3.58 14.51
C LEU A 371 2.04 -3.16 15.76
N VAL A 372 2.05 -1.87 16.12
CA VAL A 372 1.19 -1.33 17.18
C VAL A 372 -0.28 -1.43 16.78
N TYR A 373 -0.62 -1.22 15.51
CA TYR A 373 -1.95 -1.48 14.98
C TYR A 373 -2.44 -2.91 15.31
N GLN A 374 -1.58 -3.92 15.12
CA GLN A 374 -1.93 -5.30 15.48
C GLN A 374 -2.13 -5.48 16.98
N TYR A 375 -1.33 -4.81 17.81
CA TYR A 375 -1.52 -4.81 19.25
C TYR A 375 -2.87 -4.18 19.66
N GLN A 376 -3.24 -3.06 19.06
CA GLN A 376 -4.53 -2.40 19.31
C GLN A 376 -5.72 -3.30 18.93
N HIS A 377 -5.55 -4.20 17.97
CA HIS A 377 -6.55 -5.19 17.56
C HIS A 377 -6.50 -6.52 18.32
N LEU A 378 -5.52 -6.75 19.21
CA LEU A 378 -5.42 -7.96 20.01
C LEU A 378 -6.70 -8.26 20.83
N PRO A 379 -7.35 -7.28 21.50
CA PRO A 379 -8.61 -7.56 22.20
C PRO A 379 -9.70 -8.10 21.27
N LYS A 380 -9.77 -7.59 20.03
CA LYS A 380 -10.75 -8.04 19.04
C LYS A 380 -10.40 -9.42 18.50
N ALA A 381 -9.12 -9.71 18.28
CA ALA A 381 -8.65 -11.04 17.92
C ALA A 381 -8.99 -12.09 19.01
N ILE A 382 -8.93 -11.73 20.29
CA ILE A 382 -9.35 -12.59 21.40
C ILE A 382 -10.87 -12.81 21.36
N GLU A 383 -11.67 -11.76 21.14
CA GLU A 383 -13.12 -11.87 20.96
C GLU A 383 -13.48 -12.81 19.79
N ASN A 384 -12.79 -12.68 18.67
CA ASN A 384 -12.98 -13.53 17.50
C ASN A 384 -12.69 -15.01 17.82
N ALA A 385 -11.59 -15.29 18.53
CA ALA A 385 -11.27 -16.65 18.95
C ALA A 385 -12.34 -17.22 19.91
N GLN A 386 -12.86 -16.42 20.83
CA GLN A 386 -13.94 -16.82 21.74
C GLN A 386 -15.23 -17.17 20.99
N LYS A 387 -15.60 -16.39 19.96
CA LYS A 387 -16.75 -16.70 19.10
C LYS A 387 -16.60 -18.03 18.37
N SER A 388 -15.37 -18.42 18.04
CA SER A 388 -15.03 -19.71 17.44
C SER A 388 -14.81 -20.84 18.46
N GLY A 389 -15.04 -20.60 19.76
CA GLY A 389 -14.97 -21.61 20.82
C GLY A 389 -13.61 -21.77 21.50
N PHE A 390 -12.62 -20.94 21.17
CA PHE A 390 -11.31 -20.94 21.81
C PHE A 390 -11.32 -20.10 23.10
N ASN A 391 -10.48 -20.47 24.07
CA ASN A 391 -10.51 -19.87 25.41
C ASN A 391 -9.11 -19.44 25.88
N ASN A 392 -9.03 -18.94 27.11
CA ASN A 392 -7.80 -18.57 27.82
C ASN A 392 -6.95 -17.50 27.11
N GLY A 393 -7.59 -16.56 26.41
CA GLY A 393 -6.88 -15.48 25.70
C GLY A 393 -6.19 -15.95 24.42
N ALA A 394 -6.64 -17.06 23.81
CA ALA A 394 -6.33 -17.34 22.42
C ALA A 394 -6.74 -16.16 21.54
N ALA A 395 -5.91 -15.79 20.57
CA ALA A 395 -6.15 -14.68 19.65
C ALA A 395 -6.21 -15.19 18.21
N LEU A 396 -7.32 -14.90 17.52
CA LEU A 396 -7.53 -15.17 16.11
C LEU A 396 -7.70 -13.83 15.39
N PHE A 397 -6.63 -13.37 14.76
CA PHE A 397 -6.71 -12.18 13.91
C PHE A 397 -7.52 -12.51 12.66
N SER A 398 -8.48 -11.65 12.34
CA SER A 398 -9.32 -11.77 11.13
C SER A 398 -8.50 -11.80 9.86
N GLU A 399 -8.93 -12.49 8.81
CA GLU A 399 -8.20 -12.59 7.53
C GLU A 399 -8.22 -11.26 6.77
N SER A 400 -9.33 -10.53 6.86
CA SER A 400 -9.50 -9.20 6.30
C SER A 400 -10.13 -8.29 7.35
N THR A 401 -9.57 -7.10 7.58
CA THR A 401 -10.07 -6.24 8.66
C THR A 401 -9.84 -4.75 8.44
N LEU A 402 -10.76 -3.92 8.93
CA LEU A 402 -10.59 -2.47 9.06
C LEU A 402 -10.46 -2.02 10.54
N ASN A 403 -11.06 -2.77 11.48
CA ASN A 403 -11.21 -2.40 12.89
C ASN A 403 -10.94 -3.56 13.87
N GLY A 404 -10.26 -4.61 13.39
CA GLY A 404 -9.98 -5.86 14.11
C GLY A 404 -11.06 -6.94 13.96
N GLY A 405 -12.28 -6.58 13.54
CA GLY A 405 -13.33 -7.52 13.19
C GLY A 405 -13.12 -8.15 11.81
N GLU A 406 -13.77 -9.29 11.56
CA GLU A 406 -13.70 -9.95 10.24
C GLU A 406 -14.52 -9.18 9.21
N ASN A 407 -13.95 -9.04 8.02
CA ASN A 407 -14.56 -8.34 6.89
C ASN A 407 -14.98 -9.28 5.74
N LEU A 408 -14.51 -10.52 5.75
CA LEU A 408 -14.92 -11.53 4.79
C LEU A 408 -16.29 -12.13 5.17
N ASP A 409 -17.10 -12.35 4.14
CA ASP A 409 -18.40 -13.03 4.28
C ASP A 409 -18.30 -14.55 3.99
N ASN A 410 -17.10 -15.05 3.68
CA ASN A 410 -16.87 -16.43 3.30
C ASN A 410 -16.21 -17.22 4.43
N LEU A 411 -17.01 -18.05 5.10
CA LEU A 411 -16.57 -18.90 6.23
C LEU A 411 -15.45 -19.88 5.85
N GLU A 412 -15.43 -20.39 4.62
CA GLU A 412 -14.36 -21.31 4.18
C GLU A 412 -13.02 -20.56 4.05
N LEU A 413 -13.04 -19.34 3.52
CA LEU A 413 -11.83 -18.49 3.44
C LEU A 413 -11.35 -18.07 4.83
N ILE A 414 -12.26 -17.70 5.73
CA ILE A 414 -11.92 -17.37 7.12
C ILE A 414 -11.27 -18.57 7.82
N ALA A 415 -11.85 -19.77 7.68
CA ALA A 415 -11.31 -20.98 8.29
C ALA A 415 -9.94 -21.38 7.71
N ALA A 416 -9.69 -21.09 6.43
CA ALA A 416 -8.39 -21.31 5.79
C ALA A 416 -7.35 -20.22 6.12
N GLY A 417 -7.79 -19.01 6.49
CA GLY A 417 -6.98 -17.81 6.77
C GLY A 417 -6.12 -17.85 8.05
N ILE A 418 -6.07 -18.98 8.78
CA ILE A 418 -5.33 -19.07 10.04
C ILE A 418 -3.82 -18.77 9.92
N HIS A 419 -3.27 -18.80 8.71
CA HIS A 419 -1.89 -18.45 8.42
C HIS A 419 -1.57 -16.97 8.71
N ARG A 420 -2.56 -16.06 8.71
CA ARG A 420 -2.35 -14.64 9.04
C ARG A 420 -1.78 -14.42 10.44
N ASN A 421 -2.21 -15.21 11.42
CA ASN A 421 -1.59 -15.21 12.75
C ASN A 421 -0.08 -15.47 12.66
N GLY A 422 0.32 -16.43 11.84
CA GLY A 422 1.72 -16.72 11.58
C GLY A 422 2.44 -15.59 10.85
N ALA A 423 1.77 -14.92 9.90
CA ALA A 423 2.30 -13.74 9.22
C ALA A 423 2.57 -12.60 10.21
N ILE A 424 1.68 -12.35 11.18
CA ILE A 424 1.88 -11.36 12.26
C ILE A 424 3.08 -11.75 13.15
N ALA A 425 3.21 -13.03 13.52
CA ALA A 425 4.35 -13.51 14.29
C ALA A 425 5.68 -13.34 13.54
N LEU A 426 5.70 -13.61 12.22
CA LEU A 426 6.83 -13.32 11.34
C LEU A 426 7.13 -11.82 11.28
N ALA A 427 6.10 -10.97 11.19
CA ALA A 427 6.24 -9.52 11.17
C ALA A 427 6.95 -9.00 12.44
N ILE A 428 6.55 -9.53 13.61
CA ILE A 428 7.19 -9.25 14.90
C ILE A 428 8.64 -9.73 14.89
N TYR A 429 8.90 -10.97 14.45
CA TYR A 429 10.26 -11.51 14.35
C TYR A 429 11.15 -10.65 13.44
N ASP A 430 10.70 -10.36 12.23
CA ASP A 430 11.41 -9.57 11.24
C ASP A 430 11.70 -8.18 11.81
N TYR A 431 10.72 -7.51 12.43
CA TYR A 431 10.94 -6.19 13.05
C TYR A 431 12.01 -6.23 14.14
N ILE A 432 11.95 -7.20 15.06
CA ILE A 432 12.94 -7.33 16.14
C ILE A 432 14.33 -7.63 15.57
N CYS A 433 14.44 -8.57 14.64
CA CYS A 433 15.72 -8.93 14.05
C CYS A 433 16.32 -7.78 13.22
N TYR A 434 15.47 -6.99 12.59
CA TYR A 434 15.87 -5.91 11.70
C TYR A 434 16.26 -4.62 12.45
N THR A 435 15.52 -4.28 13.51
CA THR A 435 15.71 -3.03 14.27
C THR A 435 16.51 -3.20 15.55
N GLY A 436 16.46 -4.38 16.18
CA GLY A 436 16.97 -4.61 17.53
C GLY A 436 16.08 -4.02 18.65
N ASP A 437 14.88 -3.54 18.34
CA ASP A 437 13.96 -2.93 19.32
C ASP A 437 13.29 -3.98 20.23
N THR A 438 14.03 -4.45 21.23
CA THR A 438 13.50 -5.36 22.26
C THR A 438 12.43 -4.71 23.13
N GLU A 439 12.30 -3.38 23.13
CA GLU A 439 11.27 -2.66 23.86
C GLU A 439 9.87 -2.91 23.29
N TYR A 440 9.72 -2.89 21.97
CA TYR A 440 8.47 -3.33 21.34
C TYR A 440 8.07 -4.74 21.78
N LEU A 441 9.03 -5.67 21.88
CA LEU A 441 8.75 -7.06 22.23
C LEU A 441 8.12 -7.18 23.63
N TYR A 442 8.70 -6.56 24.66
CA TYR A 442 8.17 -6.65 26.02
C TYR A 442 7.00 -5.70 26.30
N GLN A 443 6.82 -4.63 25.51
CA GLN A 443 5.67 -3.74 25.64
C GLN A 443 4.42 -4.31 24.98
N HIS A 444 4.55 -4.87 23.77
CA HIS A 444 3.41 -5.25 22.93
C HIS A 444 3.55 -6.67 22.34
N GLY A 445 4.68 -6.96 21.70
CA GLY A 445 4.83 -8.15 20.85
C GLY A 445 4.58 -9.47 21.59
N LEU A 446 5.04 -9.59 22.84
CA LEU A 446 4.91 -10.84 23.59
C LEU A 446 3.45 -11.20 23.92
N GLU A 447 2.60 -10.21 24.17
CA GLU A 447 1.17 -10.44 24.44
C GLU A 447 0.47 -11.01 23.19
N ILE A 448 0.80 -10.46 22.01
CA ILE A 448 0.31 -10.96 20.72
C ILE A 448 0.80 -12.40 20.49
N LEU A 449 2.11 -12.64 20.64
CA LEU A 449 2.71 -13.95 20.41
C LEU A 449 2.14 -15.05 21.32
N VAL A 450 1.87 -14.72 22.60
CA VAL A 450 1.22 -15.65 23.53
C VAL A 450 -0.23 -15.91 23.10
N GLY A 451 -0.98 -14.88 22.73
CA GLY A 451 -2.35 -15.05 22.24
C GLY A 451 -2.43 -15.94 20.98
N ILE A 452 -1.53 -15.73 20.03
CA ILE A 452 -1.42 -16.55 18.82
C ILE A 452 -1.02 -17.99 19.14
N ALA A 453 -0.02 -18.19 20.03
CA ALA A 453 0.41 -19.52 20.44
C ALA A 453 -0.72 -20.30 21.15
N ARG A 454 -1.50 -19.63 22.00
CA ARG A 454 -2.69 -20.20 22.64
C ARG A 454 -3.76 -20.62 21.64
N PHE A 455 -3.99 -19.83 20.60
CA PHE A 455 -4.89 -20.20 19.51
C PHE A 455 -4.36 -21.43 18.76
N GLY A 456 -3.11 -21.38 18.28
CA GLY A 456 -2.50 -22.47 17.51
C GLY A 456 -2.48 -23.80 18.27
N ALA A 457 -2.20 -23.75 19.58
CA ALA A 457 -2.19 -24.93 20.44
C ALA A 457 -3.58 -25.55 20.68
N GLN A 458 -4.65 -24.76 20.55
CA GLN A 458 -6.03 -25.24 20.65
C GLN A 458 -6.61 -25.69 19.31
N GLN A 459 -6.06 -25.17 18.20
CA GLN A 459 -6.54 -25.45 16.84
C GLN A 459 -6.06 -26.79 16.28
N VAL A 460 -4.92 -27.30 16.75
CA VAL A 460 -4.34 -28.58 16.29
C VAL A 460 -5.10 -29.79 16.82
N ASN A 461 -5.13 -30.86 16.03
CA ASN A 461 -5.69 -32.16 16.39
C ASN A 461 -4.60 -33.23 16.45
N TRP A 462 -4.67 -34.14 17.43
CA TRP A 462 -3.77 -35.29 17.48
C TRP A 462 -4.24 -36.41 16.56
N SER A 463 -3.36 -36.86 15.66
CA SER A 463 -3.62 -37.96 14.73
C SER A 463 -2.97 -39.24 15.23
N GLU A 464 -3.78 -40.16 15.78
CA GLU A 464 -3.27 -41.48 16.24
C GLU A 464 -2.61 -42.27 15.11
N LYS A 465 -3.13 -42.13 13.88
CA LYS A 465 -2.59 -42.82 12.69
C LYS A 465 -1.18 -42.34 12.34
N LYS A 466 -0.93 -41.04 12.43
CA LYS A 466 0.37 -40.42 12.08
C LYS A 466 1.29 -40.28 13.29
N ASN A 467 0.76 -40.41 14.52
CA ASN A 467 1.44 -40.10 15.78
C ASN A 467 2.02 -38.66 15.76
N LYS A 468 1.21 -37.72 15.28
CA LYS A 468 1.56 -36.32 15.02
C LYS A 468 0.35 -35.40 15.21
N TYR A 469 0.60 -34.12 15.46
CA TYR A 469 -0.42 -33.06 15.41
C TYR A 469 -0.67 -32.61 13.97
N GLU A 470 -1.92 -32.35 13.64
CA GLU A 470 -2.36 -31.88 12.33
C GLU A 470 -3.36 -30.71 12.43
N LEU A 471 -3.32 -29.85 11.41
CA LEU A 471 -4.38 -28.89 11.09
C LEU A 471 -5.24 -29.47 9.96
N ASN A 472 -6.49 -29.04 9.86
CA ASN A 472 -7.39 -29.48 8.80
C ASN A 472 -7.80 -28.29 7.91
N PRO A 473 -7.49 -28.31 6.60
CA PRO A 473 -6.67 -29.31 5.90
C PRO A 473 -5.19 -29.25 6.29
N ASN A 474 -4.46 -30.36 6.10
CA ASN A 474 -3.01 -30.43 6.34
C ASN A 474 -2.26 -29.69 5.24
N ASN A 475 -2.14 -28.38 5.34
CA ASN A 475 -1.32 -27.58 4.46
C ASN A 475 0.11 -27.49 5.00
N TRP A 476 1.13 -27.77 4.18
CA TRP A 476 2.52 -27.72 4.65
C TRP A 476 2.91 -26.35 5.17
N TYR A 477 2.57 -25.28 4.44
CA TYR A 477 2.95 -23.92 4.80
C TYR A 477 2.31 -23.52 6.14
N THR A 478 1.01 -23.70 6.29
CA THR A 478 0.28 -23.40 7.53
C THR A 478 0.79 -24.21 8.71
N ASN A 479 1.03 -25.52 8.54
CA ASN A 479 1.58 -26.37 9.60
C ASN A 479 2.99 -25.92 10.01
N ALA A 480 3.86 -25.65 9.02
CA ALA A 480 5.24 -25.20 9.25
C ALA A 480 5.27 -23.86 9.98
N LEU A 481 4.42 -22.91 9.56
CA LEU A 481 4.33 -21.60 10.16
C LEU A 481 3.74 -21.64 11.57
N ALA A 482 2.74 -22.50 11.82
CA ALA A 482 2.19 -22.71 13.16
C ALA A 482 3.25 -23.28 14.12
N ALA A 483 4.00 -24.30 13.70
CA ALA A 483 5.08 -24.87 14.50
C ALA A 483 6.20 -23.84 14.75
N TRP A 484 6.61 -23.11 13.71
CA TRP A 484 7.59 -22.01 13.83
C TRP A 484 7.11 -20.95 14.81
N THR A 485 5.84 -20.57 14.78
CA THR A 485 5.28 -19.54 15.68
C THR A 485 5.35 -19.98 17.13
N LEU A 486 5.01 -21.23 17.43
CA LEU A 486 5.16 -21.79 18.78
C LEU A 486 6.61 -21.75 19.26
N GLU A 487 7.55 -22.14 18.39
CA GLU A 487 9.00 -22.10 18.69
C GLU A 487 9.50 -20.67 18.91
N TYR A 488 9.07 -19.71 18.08
CA TYR A 488 9.45 -18.32 18.22
C TYR A 488 8.85 -17.69 19.49
N THR A 489 7.59 -17.96 19.82
CA THR A 489 6.98 -17.50 21.08
C THR A 489 7.77 -18.02 22.29
N LEU A 490 8.23 -19.28 22.27
CA LEU A 490 9.09 -19.83 23.32
C LEU A 490 10.42 -19.07 23.43
N ALA A 491 11.06 -18.75 22.31
CA ALA A 491 12.29 -17.96 22.28
C ALA A 491 12.06 -16.52 22.78
N ALA A 492 10.97 -15.87 22.36
CA ALA A 492 10.60 -14.53 22.78
C ALA A 492 10.31 -14.45 24.29
N LEU A 493 9.64 -15.45 24.86
CA LEU A 493 9.45 -15.54 26.32
C LEU A 493 10.79 -15.59 27.06
N GLN A 494 11.74 -16.38 26.57
CA GLN A 494 13.08 -16.46 27.16
C GLN A 494 13.83 -15.13 27.04
N GLU A 495 13.76 -14.47 25.89
CA GLU A 495 14.38 -13.16 25.66
C GLU A 495 13.83 -12.11 26.62
N VAL A 496 12.50 -11.97 26.72
CA VAL A 496 11.86 -10.99 27.62
C VAL A 496 12.13 -11.31 29.08
N LYS A 497 12.14 -12.59 29.46
CA LYS A 497 12.49 -13.02 30.83
C LYS A 497 13.92 -12.63 31.21
N GLN A 498 14.85 -12.66 30.26
CA GLN A 498 16.25 -12.31 30.49
C GLN A 498 16.48 -10.79 30.47
N THR A 499 15.88 -10.08 29.52
CA THR A 499 16.13 -8.65 29.27
C THR A 499 15.22 -7.72 30.07
N ALA A 500 13.99 -8.13 30.37
CA ALA A 500 12.99 -7.33 31.08
C ALA A 500 12.20 -8.16 32.13
N PRO A 501 12.87 -8.75 33.15
CA PRO A 501 12.26 -9.69 34.10
C PRO A 501 11.07 -9.10 34.88
N THR A 502 11.11 -7.81 35.24
CA THR A 502 9.99 -7.16 35.92
C THR A 502 8.75 -7.07 35.02
N ARG A 503 8.93 -6.74 33.74
CA ARG A 503 7.83 -6.72 32.77
C ARG A 503 7.33 -8.13 32.51
N TYR A 504 8.22 -9.13 32.44
CA TYR A 504 7.85 -10.53 32.29
C TYR A 504 6.92 -11.02 33.41
N GLU A 505 7.24 -10.74 34.68
CA GLU A 505 6.35 -11.13 35.80
C GLU A 505 5.00 -10.39 35.73
N ALA A 506 4.97 -9.11 35.36
CA ALA A 506 3.72 -8.39 35.13
C ALA A 506 2.89 -9.00 33.99
N LEU A 507 3.55 -9.41 32.89
CA LEU A 507 2.89 -10.08 31.76
C LEU A 507 2.31 -11.43 32.16
N LYS A 508 2.99 -12.18 33.05
CA LYS A 508 2.44 -13.44 33.57
C LYS A 508 1.13 -13.23 34.33
N GLU A 509 1.03 -12.17 35.11
CA GLU A 509 -0.19 -11.79 35.81
C GLU A 509 -1.28 -11.33 34.83
N ILE A 510 -0.95 -10.43 33.90
CA ILE A 510 -1.89 -9.90 32.88
C ILE A 510 -2.48 -11.02 32.02
N LEU A 511 -1.62 -11.93 31.55
CA LEU A 511 -2.01 -13.01 30.65
C LEU A 511 -2.57 -14.23 31.39
N ASN A 512 -2.54 -14.25 32.73
CA ASN A 512 -2.79 -15.43 33.55
C ASN A 512 -2.01 -16.65 33.01
N PHE A 513 -0.70 -16.46 32.79
CA PHE A 513 0.15 -17.38 32.04
C PHE A 513 0.64 -18.55 32.90
N ASP A 514 0.21 -19.77 32.57
CA ASP A 514 0.71 -21.01 33.18
C ASP A 514 1.97 -21.46 32.43
N GLU A 515 3.09 -20.80 32.75
CA GLU A 515 4.37 -20.94 32.04
C GLU A 515 4.79 -22.41 31.87
N GLU A 516 4.73 -23.23 32.93
CA GLU A 516 5.19 -24.62 32.86
C GLU A 516 4.31 -25.45 31.91
N LYS A 517 2.98 -25.36 32.08
CA LYS A 517 2.04 -26.17 31.30
C LYS A 517 1.95 -25.72 29.85
N GLU A 518 1.84 -24.41 29.62
CA GLU A 518 1.66 -23.86 28.28
C GLU A 518 2.92 -24.05 27.44
N THR A 519 4.11 -23.74 27.98
CA THR A 519 5.36 -23.91 27.22
C THR A 519 5.68 -25.38 26.92
N ALA A 520 5.40 -26.29 27.86
CA ALA A 520 5.56 -27.72 27.63
C ALA A 520 4.64 -28.23 26.51
N ASN A 521 3.38 -27.79 26.50
CA ASN A 521 2.42 -28.15 25.46
C ASN A 521 2.84 -27.59 24.09
N TRP A 522 3.23 -26.31 24.02
CA TRP A 522 3.66 -25.68 22.77
C TRP A 522 4.90 -26.37 22.19
N LEU A 523 5.87 -26.72 23.04
CA LEU A 523 7.06 -27.47 22.64
C LEU A 523 6.72 -28.89 22.17
N GLU A 524 5.76 -29.57 22.81
CA GLU A 524 5.31 -30.89 22.34
C GLU A 524 4.66 -30.80 20.95
N ILE A 525 3.78 -29.82 20.76
CA ILE A 525 3.07 -29.61 19.49
C ILE A 525 4.04 -29.30 18.37
N SER A 526 4.97 -28.35 18.56
CA SER A 526 5.93 -27.98 17.51
C SER A 526 6.82 -29.16 17.11
N ASN A 527 7.32 -29.94 18.07
CA ASN A 527 8.15 -31.12 17.82
C ASN A 527 7.41 -32.27 17.13
N LYS A 528 6.09 -32.35 17.30
CA LYS A 528 5.24 -33.41 16.76
C LYS A 528 4.27 -32.92 15.68
N MET A 529 4.47 -31.74 15.12
CA MET A 529 3.67 -31.28 13.98
C MET A 529 3.90 -32.17 12.75
N TYR A 530 2.84 -32.46 12.00
CA TYR A 530 2.90 -33.17 10.73
C TYR A 530 3.19 -32.18 9.58
N PHE A 531 4.08 -32.55 8.68
CA PHE A 531 4.40 -31.79 7.47
C PHE A 531 4.18 -32.69 6.25
N PRO A 532 3.15 -32.44 5.43
CA PRO A 532 2.85 -33.28 4.28
C PRO A 532 3.93 -33.13 3.20
N VAL A 533 4.47 -34.27 2.78
CA VAL A 533 5.55 -34.39 1.81
C VAL A 533 5.25 -35.54 0.85
N ASP A 534 5.55 -35.36 -0.42
CA ASP A 534 5.65 -36.47 -1.36
C ASP A 534 7.08 -36.99 -1.36
N GLU A 535 7.28 -38.18 -0.79
CA GLU A 535 8.60 -38.78 -0.61
C GLU A 535 9.27 -39.15 -1.94
N GLU A 536 8.49 -39.48 -2.97
CA GLU A 536 9.02 -39.87 -4.29
C GLU A 536 9.66 -38.68 -5.01
N LYS A 537 8.97 -37.52 -5.03
CA LYS A 537 9.47 -36.29 -5.64
C LYS A 537 10.30 -35.44 -4.68
N GLY A 538 10.22 -35.71 -3.37
CA GLY A 538 10.87 -34.93 -2.32
C GLY A 538 10.39 -33.48 -2.27
N ILE A 539 9.09 -33.25 -2.51
CA ILE A 539 8.42 -31.93 -2.50
C ILE A 539 7.40 -31.86 -1.36
N PHE A 540 7.19 -30.68 -0.82
CA PHE A 540 6.16 -30.42 0.18
C PHE A 540 4.80 -30.27 -0.50
N LEU A 541 3.71 -30.52 0.24
CA LEU A 541 2.37 -30.52 -0.34
C LEU A 541 1.50 -29.40 0.27
N PRO A 542 0.77 -28.62 -0.56
CA PRO A 542 -0.20 -27.63 -0.05
C PRO A 542 -1.41 -28.30 0.61
N GLN A 543 -1.62 -29.60 0.37
CA GLN A 543 -2.52 -30.42 1.16
C GLN A 543 -2.24 -31.91 0.98
N ASP A 544 -2.62 -32.73 1.96
CA ASP A 544 -2.73 -34.19 1.78
C ASP A 544 -3.53 -34.50 0.50
N GLY A 545 -3.04 -35.43 -0.33
CA GLY A 545 -3.71 -35.84 -1.57
C GLY A 545 -3.62 -34.85 -2.74
N TYR A 546 -2.86 -33.75 -2.63
CA TYR A 546 -2.74 -32.74 -3.70
C TYR A 546 -2.39 -33.32 -5.08
N LEU A 547 -1.50 -34.32 -5.12
CA LEU A 547 -1.03 -34.97 -6.35
C LEU A 547 -2.04 -35.94 -6.98
N GLU A 548 -3.14 -36.25 -6.29
CA GLU A 548 -4.22 -37.11 -6.81
C GLU A 548 -5.11 -36.34 -7.80
N ASN A 549 -5.10 -35.00 -7.71
CA ASN A 549 -5.81 -34.12 -8.63
C ASN A 549 -5.02 -33.91 -9.93
N GLU A 550 -5.72 -33.64 -11.03
CA GLU A 550 -5.09 -33.25 -12.30
C GLU A 550 -4.26 -31.97 -12.13
N GLN A 551 -3.03 -32.00 -12.65
CA GLN A 551 -2.06 -30.92 -12.50
C GLN A 551 -1.98 -30.13 -13.80
N ILE A 552 -2.35 -28.85 -13.78
CA ILE A 552 -2.30 -27.95 -14.94
C ILE A 552 -1.05 -27.05 -14.85
N LEU A 553 -0.35 -26.89 -15.96
CA LEU A 553 0.76 -25.94 -16.11
C LEU A 553 0.24 -24.60 -16.65
N GLU A 554 0.86 -23.48 -16.25
CA GLU A 554 0.47 -22.12 -16.69
C GLU A 554 0.44 -21.98 -18.23
N THR A 555 1.28 -22.72 -18.95
CA THR A 555 1.36 -22.68 -20.42
C THR A 555 0.13 -23.24 -21.15
N LYS A 556 -0.88 -23.75 -20.45
CA LYS A 556 -2.15 -24.26 -21.03
C LYS A 556 -3.38 -23.54 -20.46
N PRO A 557 -3.58 -22.25 -20.79
CA PRO A 557 -4.65 -21.41 -20.21
C PRO A 557 -6.08 -21.81 -20.64
N GLU A 558 -6.25 -22.66 -21.66
CA GLU A 558 -7.57 -23.07 -22.16
C GLU A 558 -8.24 -24.17 -21.32
N THR A 559 -7.53 -24.78 -20.36
CA THR A 559 -8.07 -25.82 -19.48
C THR A 559 -8.47 -25.27 -18.13
N ASN A 560 -9.67 -25.67 -17.68
CA ASN A 560 -10.37 -25.31 -16.44
C ASN A 560 -9.49 -24.64 -15.35
N GLU A 561 -9.59 -23.31 -15.22
CA GLU A 561 -8.77 -22.46 -14.35
C GLU A 561 -8.79 -22.82 -12.85
N GLN A 562 -9.72 -23.68 -12.42
CA GLN A 562 -9.88 -24.11 -11.02
C GLN A 562 -8.75 -25.03 -10.50
N GLN A 563 -7.89 -25.54 -11.38
CA GLN A 563 -6.81 -26.48 -11.03
C GLN A 563 -5.40 -25.85 -11.06
N ILE A 564 -5.30 -24.54 -11.25
CA ILE A 564 -4.05 -23.78 -11.19
C ILE A 564 -3.90 -23.21 -9.78
N ILE A 565 -2.68 -23.26 -9.20
CA ILE A 565 -2.44 -22.74 -7.86
C ILE A 565 -2.67 -21.21 -7.88
N PRO A 566 -3.63 -20.70 -7.08
CA PRO A 566 -4.09 -19.31 -7.17
C PRO A 566 -3.18 -18.29 -6.48
N HIS A 567 -2.32 -18.72 -5.55
CA HIS A 567 -1.33 -17.91 -4.83
C HIS A 567 -0.10 -18.76 -4.48
N PRO A 568 1.12 -18.19 -4.34
CA PRO A 568 2.25 -18.94 -3.81
C PRO A 568 1.89 -19.51 -2.42
N ASP A 569 1.98 -20.83 -2.27
CA ASP A 569 1.67 -21.55 -1.03
C ASP A 569 2.99 -22.12 -0.47
N VAL A 570 3.41 -23.29 -0.94
CA VAL A 570 4.71 -23.89 -0.58
C VAL A 570 5.89 -22.97 -0.88
N LEU A 571 5.85 -22.21 -1.98
CA LEU A 571 6.93 -21.28 -2.31
C LEU A 571 6.99 -20.09 -1.35
N GLU A 572 5.84 -19.62 -0.88
CA GLU A 572 5.78 -18.54 0.09
C GLU A 572 6.32 -18.99 1.45
N GLY A 573 5.89 -20.15 1.94
CA GLY A 573 6.44 -20.74 3.16
C GLY A 573 7.94 -21.02 3.08
N LEU A 574 8.44 -21.46 1.91
CA LEU A 574 9.87 -21.66 1.68
C LEU A 574 10.67 -20.35 1.70
N TYR A 575 10.08 -19.24 1.30
CA TYR A 575 10.73 -17.93 1.38
C TYR A 575 10.72 -17.40 2.82
N PHE A 576 9.62 -17.54 3.56
CA PHE A 576 9.54 -17.07 4.94
C PHE A 576 10.37 -17.89 5.91
N LEU A 577 10.49 -19.20 5.69
CA LEU A 577 11.21 -20.15 6.53
C LEU A 577 12.47 -20.70 5.84
N GLU A 578 13.07 -19.88 4.98
CA GLU A 578 14.17 -20.26 4.07
C GLU A 578 15.34 -20.93 4.80
N GLU A 579 15.65 -20.49 6.02
CA GLU A 579 16.75 -20.98 6.84
C GLU A 579 16.57 -22.43 7.31
N ARG A 580 15.35 -22.97 7.26
CA ARG A 580 15.05 -24.36 7.65
C ARG A 580 15.33 -25.38 6.56
N TYR A 581 15.55 -24.93 5.33
CA TYR A 581 15.62 -25.81 4.17
C TYR A 581 16.91 -25.62 3.38
N ASP A 582 17.47 -26.74 2.92
CA ASP A 582 18.62 -26.68 2.03
C ASP A 582 18.24 -26.20 0.62
N LEU A 583 19.23 -25.75 -0.13
CA LEU A 583 19.03 -25.24 -1.50
C LEU A 583 18.43 -26.29 -2.43
N ALA A 584 18.66 -27.59 -2.18
CA ALA A 584 18.14 -28.66 -3.01
C ALA A 584 16.64 -28.87 -2.80
N ALA A 585 16.15 -28.77 -1.56
CA ALA A 585 14.73 -28.80 -1.23
C ALA A 585 14.01 -27.58 -1.81
N ILE A 586 14.59 -26.38 -1.67
CA ILE A 586 14.05 -25.16 -2.29
C ILE A 586 13.95 -25.34 -3.82
N ARG A 587 15.01 -25.85 -4.45
CA ARG A 587 15.04 -26.08 -5.91
C ARG A 587 13.97 -27.04 -6.38
N ARG A 588 13.83 -28.23 -5.75
CA ARG A 588 12.81 -29.22 -6.15
C ARG A 588 11.40 -28.68 -6.06
N ASN A 589 11.08 -27.96 -4.98
CA ASN A 589 9.77 -27.35 -4.81
C ASN A 589 9.55 -26.20 -5.79
N TYR A 590 10.55 -25.35 -6.01
CA TYR A 590 10.48 -24.28 -7.00
C TYR A 590 10.23 -24.80 -8.41
N ASP A 591 11.05 -25.74 -8.88
CA ASP A 591 10.93 -26.33 -10.22
C ASP A 591 9.55 -27.01 -10.42
N PHE A 592 8.94 -27.51 -9.35
CA PHE A 592 7.60 -28.07 -9.38
C PHE A 592 6.51 -27.00 -9.39
N TYR A 593 6.53 -26.05 -8.45
CA TYR A 593 5.42 -25.13 -8.21
C TYR A 593 5.43 -23.90 -9.11
N ALA A 594 6.60 -23.37 -9.50
CA ALA A 594 6.67 -22.15 -10.30
C ALA A 594 5.95 -22.30 -11.65
N ALA A 595 6.02 -23.47 -12.29
CA ALA A 595 5.32 -23.77 -13.54
C ALA A 595 3.80 -24.01 -13.40
N ARG A 596 3.31 -24.09 -12.15
CA ARG A 596 1.90 -24.38 -11.78
C ARG A 596 1.21 -23.19 -11.11
N THR A 597 1.91 -22.09 -10.94
CA THR A 597 1.34 -20.83 -10.45
C THR A 597 0.79 -20.03 -11.64
N GLY A 598 -0.50 -19.68 -11.59
CA GLY A 598 -1.19 -19.04 -12.72
C GLY A 598 -1.15 -17.51 -12.72
N GLN A 599 -1.73 -16.92 -13.76
CA GLN A 599 -1.91 -15.47 -13.90
C GLN A 599 -2.70 -14.83 -12.74
N LYS A 600 -3.56 -15.58 -12.02
CA LYS A 600 -4.28 -15.07 -10.84
C LYS A 600 -3.35 -14.68 -9.70
N ALA A 601 -2.18 -15.32 -9.59
CA ALA A 601 -1.14 -15.02 -8.61
C ALA A 601 -0.18 -13.90 -9.07
N ALA A 602 -0.48 -13.20 -10.17
CA ALA A 602 0.44 -12.25 -10.79
C ALA A 602 0.90 -11.11 -9.85
N SER A 603 0.07 -10.74 -8.87
CA SER A 603 0.42 -9.74 -7.84
C SER A 603 1.40 -10.26 -6.76
N LEU A 604 1.64 -11.57 -6.70
CA LEU A 604 2.49 -12.22 -5.70
C LEU A 604 3.80 -12.77 -6.31
N LEU A 605 4.06 -12.52 -7.60
CA LEU A 605 5.25 -13.00 -8.32
C LEU A 605 6.58 -12.43 -7.79
N GLY A 606 6.54 -11.40 -6.94
CA GLY A 606 7.72 -10.91 -6.24
C GLY A 606 8.47 -12.01 -5.50
N ILE A 607 7.76 -12.92 -4.81
CA ILE A 607 8.39 -14.06 -4.12
C ILE A 607 9.02 -15.04 -5.11
N HIS A 608 8.33 -15.35 -6.22
CA HIS A 608 8.91 -16.18 -7.29
C HIS A 608 10.20 -15.59 -7.83
N ALA A 609 10.27 -14.26 -7.99
CA ALA A 609 11.48 -13.58 -8.40
C ALA A 609 12.61 -13.73 -7.35
N VAL A 610 12.29 -13.61 -6.06
CA VAL A 610 13.26 -13.80 -4.97
C VAL A 610 13.84 -15.22 -4.97
N LEU A 611 13.00 -16.25 -5.05
CA LEU A 611 13.45 -17.64 -5.07
C LEU A 611 14.20 -18.00 -6.36
N ALA A 612 13.74 -17.50 -7.51
CA ALA A 612 14.44 -17.67 -8.79
C ALA A 612 15.85 -17.09 -8.73
N ALA A 613 15.97 -15.88 -8.18
CA ALA A 613 17.24 -15.19 -7.99
C ALA A 613 18.19 -16.02 -7.11
N LYS A 614 17.69 -16.51 -5.96
CA LYS A 614 18.43 -17.40 -5.05
C LYS A 614 18.90 -18.69 -5.74
N LEU A 615 18.09 -19.26 -6.62
CA LEU A 615 18.40 -20.51 -7.32
C LEU A 615 19.32 -20.33 -8.54
N GLY A 616 19.66 -19.09 -8.89
CA GLY A 616 20.46 -18.73 -10.06
C GLY A 616 19.66 -18.66 -11.37
N TYR A 617 18.33 -18.72 -11.32
CA TYR A 617 17.44 -18.64 -12.48
C TYR A 617 17.18 -17.17 -12.87
N LEU A 618 18.24 -16.46 -13.26
CA LEU A 618 18.23 -15.00 -13.42
C LEU A 618 17.22 -14.50 -14.46
N GLU A 619 17.04 -15.21 -15.57
CA GLU A 619 16.08 -14.84 -16.61
C GLU A 619 14.64 -14.91 -16.08
N GLN A 620 14.29 -15.99 -15.39
CA GLN A 620 12.98 -16.14 -14.74
C GLN A 620 12.80 -15.10 -13.62
N ALA A 621 13.82 -14.86 -12.82
CA ALA A 621 13.78 -13.85 -11.76
C ALA A 621 13.46 -12.46 -12.33
N TYR A 622 14.08 -12.10 -13.45
CA TYR A 622 13.86 -10.84 -14.14
C TYR A 622 12.46 -10.75 -14.77
N ASP A 623 11.96 -11.82 -15.39
CA ASP A 623 10.58 -11.87 -15.92
C ASP A 623 9.54 -11.66 -14.80
N TYR A 624 9.66 -12.40 -13.70
CA TYR A 624 8.78 -12.25 -12.55
C TYR A 624 8.85 -10.85 -11.93
N PHE A 625 10.06 -10.28 -11.82
CA PHE A 625 10.24 -8.90 -11.39
C PHE A 625 9.49 -7.93 -12.32
N MET A 626 9.64 -8.04 -13.64
CA MET A 626 8.98 -7.12 -14.59
C MET A 626 7.47 -7.26 -14.57
N ARG A 627 6.94 -8.48 -14.44
CA ARG A 627 5.51 -8.75 -14.30
C ARG A 627 4.94 -8.14 -13.03
N SER A 628 5.65 -8.26 -11.90
CA SER A 628 5.27 -7.62 -10.63
C SER A 628 5.39 -6.11 -10.71
N ALA A 629 6.50 -5.59 -11.25
CA ALA A 629 6.80 -4.16 -11.25
C ALA A 629 5.88 -3.37 -12.19
N ARG A 630 5.52 -3.94 -13.35
CA ARG A 630 4.62 -3.32 -14.33
C ARG A 630 3.19 -3.86 -14.26
N TYR A 631 2.85 -4.58 -13.19
CA TYR A 631 1.55 -5.20 -12.99
C TYR A 631 0.39 -4.22 -13.22
N ASN A 632 0.46 -3.08 -12.53
CA ASN A 632 -0.54 -2.01 -12.64
C ASN A 632 -0.36 -1.17 -13.92
N LEU A 633 0.87 -0.77 -14.23
CA LEU A 633 1.15 0.13 -15.37
C LEU A 633 0.77 -0.46 -16.73
N ASP A 634 0.93 -1.77 -16.90
CA ASP A 634 0.62 -2.47 -18.16
C ASP A 634 -0.74 -3.21 -18.10
N ASP A 635 -1.49 -3.03 -17.01
CA ASP A 635 -2.80 -3.65 -16.72
C ASP A 635 -2.80 -5.17 -16.96
N TYR A 636 -1.92 -5.88 -16.25
CA TYR A 636 -1.67 -7.32 -16.48
C TYR A 636 -2.91 -8.20 -16.23
N ARG A 637 -3.77 -7.82 -15.29
CA ARG A 637 -5.00 -8.58 -14.95
C ARG A 637 -6.29 -8.01 -15.54
N HIS A 638 -6.23 -6.89 -16.26
CA HIS A 638 -7.44 -6.20 -16.74
C HIS A 638 -8.36 -5.73 -15.61
N GLU A 639 -7.76 -5.33 -14.49
CA GLU A 639 -8.46 -4.88 -13.29
C GLU A 639 -7.94 -3.52 -12.78
N THR A 640 -6.90 -2.95 -13.41
CA THR A 640 -6.34 -1.67 -12.98
C THR A 640 -7.34 -0.52 -13.09
N GLU A 641 -8.39 -0.64 -13.92
CA GLU A 641 -9.47 0.35 -13.95
C GLU A 641 -10.21 0.50 -12.61
N LYS A 642 -10.24 -0.56 -11.78
CA LYS A 642 -10.92 -0.59 -10.47
C LYS A 642 -10.03 -0.02 -9.37
N SER A 643 -8.77 -0.46 -9.33
CA SER A 643 -7.72 0.02 -8.40
C SER A 643 -6.36 -0.53 -8.82
N CYS A 644 -5.29 0.05 -8.28
CA CYS A 644 -3.98 -0.58 -8.25
C CYS A 644 -3.89 -1.65 -7.15
N ASP A 645 -2.86 -2.50 -7.22
CA ASP A 645 -2.54 -3.54 -6.24
C ASP A 645 -1.17 -3.25 -5.61
N LEU A 646 -1.16 -2.86 -4.33
CA LEU A 646 0.04 -2.53 -3.57
C LEU A 646 0.89 -3.75 -3.21
N THR A 647 0.29 -4.94 -3.15
CA THR A 647 1.04 -6.16 -2.89
C THR A 647 2.03 -6.44 -4.02
N SER A 648 1.60 -6.23 -5.27
CA SER A 648 2.49 -6.34 -6.43
C SER A 648 3.64 -5.32 -6.42
N MET A 649 3.38 -4.12 -5.90
CA MET A 649 4.36 -3.04 -5.76
C MET A 649 5.43 -3.40 -4.72
N ALA A 650 5.00 -3.86 -3.54
CA ALA A 650 5.88 -4.34 -2.50
C ALA A 650 6.66 -5.59 -2.94
N GLY A 651 6.01 -6.53 -3.63
CA GLY A 651 6.64 -7.70 -4.22
C GLY A 651 7.75 -7.35 -5.22
N ALA A 652 7.55 -6.32 -6.05
CA ALA A 652 8.59 -5.84 -6.97
C ALA A 652 9.81 -5.26 -6.23
N TRP A 653 9.59 -4.54 -5.12
CA TRP A 653 10.68 -4.05 -4.26
C TRP A 653 11.44 -5.21 -3.60
N LEU A 654 10.71 -6.21 -3.06
CA LEU A 654 11.30 -7.43 -2.49
C LEU A 654 12.17 -8.17 -3.52
N ALA A 655 11.69 -8.30 -4.76
CA ALA A 655 12.44 -8.92 -5.85
C ALA A 655 13.79 -8.25 -6.10
N VAL A 656 13.88 -6.92 -5.95
CA VAL A 656 15.18 -6.23 -6.06
C VAL A 656 16.03 -6.41 -4.81
N VAL A 657 15.50 -6.11 -3.63
CA VAL A 657 16.31 -6.02 -2.41
C VAL A 657 16.64 -7.40 -1.85
N LYS A 658 15.62 -8.25 -1.69
CA LYS A 658 15.78 -9.62 -1.18
C LYS A 658 16.09 -10.63 -2.29
N GLY A 659 15.66 -10.39 -3.53
CA GLY A 659 16.01 -11.24 -4.67
C GLY A 659 17.40 -10.92 -5.22
N PHE A 660 17.50 -9.89 -6.06
CA PHE A 660 18.77 -9.54 -6.70
C PHE A 660 19.85 -9.06 -5.72
N GLY A 661 19.50 -8.27 -4.69
CA GLY A 661 20.41 -7.88 -3.62
C GLY A 661 20.82 -9.04 -2.71
N GLY A 662 20.05 -10.13 -2.72
CA GLY A 662 20.25 -11.28 -1.84
C GLY A 662 20.23 -10.91 -0.36
N MET A 663 19.50 -9.85 0.01
CA MET A 663 19.45 -9.34 1.37
C MET A 663 18.70 -10.30 2.30
N ARG A 664 19.33 -10.68 3.41
CA ARG A 664 18.70 -11.42 4.51
C ARG A 664 19.14 -10.84 5.84
N VAL A 665 18.29 -10.99 6.85
CA VAL A 665 18.64 -10.68 8.24
C VAL A 665 18.57 -11.99 9.01
N LEU A 666 19.69 -12.39 9.60
CA LEU A 666 19.80 -13.64 10.37
C LEU A 666 20.53 -13.34 11.66
N ASN A 667 19.97 -13.72 12.80
CA ASN A 667 20.56 -13.47 14.13
C ASN A 667 20.98 -12.00 14.32
N ASN A 668 20.11 -11.06 13.93
CA ASN A 668 20.34 -9.61 14.01
C ASN A 668 21.56 -9.12 13.22
N GLN A 669 21.95 -9.85 12.16
CA GLN A 669 23.06 -9.49 11.27
C GLN A 669 22.59 -9.39 9.82
N LEU A 670 23.11 -8.40 9.09
CA LEU A 670 22.83 -8.21 7.68
C LEU A 670 23.69 -9.13 6.80
N TYR A 671 23.03 -9.88 5.91
CA TYR A 671 23.66 -10.68 4.87
C TYR A 671 23.29 -10.14 3.50
N LEU A 672 24.27 -10.09 2.60
CA LEU A 672 24.11 -9.69 1.21
C LEU A 672 24.73 -10.77 0.29
N ASN A 673 23.97 -11.17 -0.74
CA ASN A 673 24.45 -12.06 -1.80
C ASN A 673 24.08 -11.49 -3.18
N PRO A 674 24.66 -10.35 -3.59
CA PRO A 674 24.12 -9.63 -4.74
C PRO A 674 24.41 -10.32 -6.08
N ILE A 675 23.39 -10.38 -6.92
CA ILE A 675 23.40 -10.84 -8.31
C ILE A 675 22.80 -9.75 -9.20
N LYS A 676 23.15 -9.74 -10.48
CA LYS A 676 22.69 -8.71 -11.41
C LYS A 676 22.10 -9.37 -12.65
N PRO A 677 20.85 -9.05 -13.03
CA PRO A 677 20.31 -9.48 -14.31
C PRO A 677 21.12 -8.89 -15.47
N GLU A 678 21.03 -9.48 -16.65
CA GLU A 678 21.80 -9.05 -17.82
C GLU A 678 21.32 -7.69 -18.37
N GLN A 679 20.04 -7.42 -18.21
CA GLN A 679 19.34 -6.22 -18.69
C GLN A 679 19.82 -4.95 -17.98
N TRP A 680 20.33 -5.06 -16.75
CA TRP A 680 20.77 -3.90 -15.96
C TRP A 680 22.28 -3.70 -16.08
N GLN A 681 22.72 -2.46 -16.29
CA GLN A 681 24.12 -2.07 -16.17
C GLN A 681 24.55 -2.05 -14.69
N SER A 682 23.68 -1.51 -13.84
CA SER A 682 23.83 -1.50 -12.39
C SER A 682 22.49 -1.26 -11.72
N TYR A 683 22.37 -1.61 -10.45
CA TYR A 683 21.26 -1.17 -9.61
C TYR A 683 21.77 -0.70 -8.25
N THR A 684 21.06 0.24 -7.63
CA THR A 684 21.32 0.73 -6.27
C THR A 684 20.03 0.68 -5.49
N PHE A 685 20.08 0.10 -4.30
CA PHE A 685 19.00 0.16 -3.33
C PHE A 685 19.53 0.66 -1.99
N LYS A 686 18.63 1.25 -1.22
CA LYS A 686 18.93 1.86 0.08
C LYS A 686 18.21 1.11 1.17
N ILE A 687 18.89 0.92 2.29
CA ILE A 687 18.29 0.33 3.49
C ILE A 687 18.78 1.09 4.72
N ARG A 688 17.88 1.32 5.67
CA ARG A 688 18.19 1.61 7.06
C ARG A 688 18.22 0.28 7.80
N PHE A 689 19.29 -0.08 8.49
CA PHE A 689 19.36 -1.31 9.29
C PHE A 689 20.04 -1.02 10.63
N GLN A 690 19.35 -1.29 11.75
CA GLN A 690 19.81 -0.93 13.10
C GLN A 690 20.35 0.51 13.20
N GLY A 691 19.63 1.47 12.60
CA GLY A 691 20.01 2.88 12.56
C GLY A 691 20.86 3.30 11.35
N HIS A 692 21.70 2.40 10.82
CA HIS A 692 22.63 2.72 9.73
C HIS A 692 21.91 2.84 8.38
N LEU A 693 22.03 4.00 7.73
CA LEU A 693 21.59 4.18 6.34
C LEU A 693 22.70 3.75 5.37
N LEU A 694 22.40 2.74 4.55
CA LEU A 694 23.34 2.11 3.62
C LEU A 694 22.86 2.24 2.18
N ASP A 695 23.75 2.68 1.28
CA ASP A 695 23.51 2.63 -0.17
C ASP A 695 24.29 1.47 -0.78
N ILE A 696 23.60 0.46 -1.31
CA ILE A 696 24.21 -0.72 -1.91
C ILE A 696 24.11 -0.62 -3.43
N THR A 697 25.22 -0.29 -4.09
CA THR A 697 25.32 -0.26 -5.55
C THR A 697 25.99 -1.53 -6.08
N VAL A 698 25.31 -2.21 -6.98
CA VAL A 698 25.77 -3.45 -7.62
C VAL A 698 25.96 -3.20 -9.11
N ALA A 699 27.19 -3.34 -9.57
CA ALA A 699 27.59 -3.21 -10.98
C ALA A 699 28.14 -4.55 -11.52
N GLN A 700 28.67 -4.54 -12.74
CA GLN A 700 29.10 -5.76 -13.44
C GLN A 700 30.12 -6.59 -12.65
N SER A 701 31.12 -5.97 -12.04
CA SER A 701 32.23 -6.66 -11.33
C SER A 701 32.42 -6.19 -9.89
N THR A 702 31.74 -5.12 -9.47
CA THR A 702 31.95 -4.46 -8.18
C THR A 702 30.64 -4.25 -7.44
N ILE A 703 30.72 -4.37 -6.12
CA ILE A 703 29.70 -3.94 -5.18
C ILE A 703 30.28 -2.77 -4.41
N LYS A 704 29.54 -1.68 -4.29
CA LYS A 704 29.90 -0.54 -3.45
C LYS A 704 28.83 -0.37 -2.38
N ILE A 705 29.26 -0.17 -1.15
CA ILE A 705 28.35 0.07 -0.04
C ILE A 705 28.81 1.33 0.68
N LEU A 706 27.99 2.37 0.61
CA LEU A 706 28.20 3.61 1.36
C LEU A 706 27.48 3.49 2.70
N ASN A 707 28.21 3.66 3.79
CA ASN A 707 27.65 3.86 5.12
C ASN A 707 27.54 5.36 5.38
N GLN A 708 26.32 5.86 5.50
CA GLN A 708 26.04 7.28 5.76
C GLN A 708 25.98 7.61 7.25
N ASP A 709 26.21 6.62 8.13
CA ASP A 709 26.18 6.79 9.57
C ASP A 709 27.55 7.14 10.16
N ASP A 710 27.54 7.74 11.35
CA ASP A 710 28.72 8.12 12.12
C ASP A 710 29.40 6.95 12.85
N GLN A 711 28.81 5.75 12.83
CA GLN A 711 29.38 4.53 13.39
C GLN A 711 29.80 3.53 12.30
N PRO A 712 30.88 2.75 12.51
CA PRO A 712 31.25 1.69 11.60
C PRO A 712 30.20 0.57 11.60
N PHE A 713 30.02 -0.08 10.45
CA PHE A 713 29.02 -1.12 10.28
C PHE A 713 29.65 -2.45 9.87
N THR A 714 29.18 -3.55 10.45
CA THR A 714 29.63 -4.92 10.13
C THR A 714 28.48 -5.70 9.51
N PHE A 715 28.79 -6.42 8.43
CA PHE A 715 27.81 -7.20 7.68
C PHE A 715 28.49 -8.42 7.04
N TYR A 716 27.71 -9.31 6.45
CA TYR A 716 28.20 -10.49 5.76
C TYR A 716 27.97 -10.37 4.26
N LEU A 717 29.05 -10.42 3.48
CA LEU A 717 29.00 -10.46 2.02
C LEU A 717 29.45 -11.83 1.53
N TYR A 718 28.58 -12.56 0.84
CA TYR A 718 28.86 -13.94 0.39
C TYR A 718 29.36 -14.84 1.54
N GLY A 719 28.74 -14.69 2.72
CA GLY A 719 29.07 -15.43 3.94
C GLY A 719 30.34 -14.98 4.67
N LYS A 720 31.06 -13.97 4.18
CA LYS A 720 32.26 -13.43 4.84
C LYS A 720 31.93 -12.13 5.56
N ALA A 721 32.34 -12.01 6.83
CA ALA A 721 32.23 -10.75 7.57
C ALA A 721 33.11 -9.66 6.93
N GLU A 722 32.50 -8.51 6.68
CA GLU A 722 33.11 -7.30 6.14
C GLU A 722 32.74 -6.10 7.03
N ASN A 723 33.56 -5.05 7.02
CA ASN A 723 33.35 -3.85 7.82
C ASN A 723 33.47 -2.60 6.94
N ILE A 724 32.60 -1.62 7.17
CA ILE A 724 32.62 -0.31 6.51
C ILE A 724 32.75 0.75 7.59
N PRO A 725 33.80 1.59 7.56
CA PRO A 725 33.93 2.71 8.48
C PRO A 725 32.74 3.68 8.38
N ALA A 726 32.54 4.48 9.43
CA ALA A 726 31.61 5.59 9.43
C ALA A 726 31.84 6.54 8.24
N ASN A 727 30.75 7.07 7.66
CA ASN A 727 30.78 8.04 6.55
C ASN A 727 31.73 7.65 5.39
N ASN A 728 31.78 6.37 5.04
CA ASN A 728 32.74 5.84 4.08
C ASN A 728 32.11 4.82 3.14
N ILE A 729 32.78 4.59 2.00
CA ILE A 729 32.36 3.67 0.96
C ILE A 729 33.30 2.46 0.89
N GLY A 730 32.75 1.27 1.15
CA GLY A 730 33.43 0.01 0.89
C GLY A 730 33.31 -0.38 -0.59
N SER A 731 34.35 -0.98 -1.16
CA SER A 731 34.29 -1.56 -2.51
C SER A 731 34.74 -3.01 -2.50
N PHE A 732 33.88 -3.87 -3.02
CA PHE A 732 34.02 -5.32 -2.98
C PHE A 732 33.89 -5.90 -4.39
N LYS A 733 34.46 -7.07 -4.63
CA LYS A 733 34.30 -7.79 -5.90
C LYS A 733 33.01 -8.61 -5.88
N ARG A 734 32.21 -8.50 -6.95
CA ARG A 734 31.02 -9.35 -7.15
C ARG A 734 31.45 -10.80 -7.43
N GLN A 735 30.81 -11.77 -6.78
CA GLN A 735 31.14 -13.20 -6.89
C GLN A 735 29.87 -14.00 -7.20
N PRO A 736 29.33 -13.89 -8.44
CA PRO A 736 28.06 -14.52 -8.80
C PRO A 736 28.07 -16.04 -8.68
N GLU A 737 29.25 -16.69 -8.75
CA GLU A 737 29.43 -18.12 -8.58
C GLU A 737 29.26 -18.62 -7.13
N LYS A 738 29.14 -17.72 -6.15
CA LYS A 738 29.01 -18.05 -4.71
C LYS A 738 27.59 -17.91 -4.17
N VAL A 739 26.64 -17.56 -5.03
CA VAL A 739 25.24 -17.31 -4.67
C VAL A 739 24.49 -18.63 -4.51
#